data_AF-F8Q619-F1
#
_entry.id   AF-F8Q619-F1
#
_cell.length_a   1.000
_cell.length_b   1.000
_cell.length_c   1.000
_cell.angle_alpha   90.00
_cell.angle_beta   90.00
_cell.angle_gamma   90.00
#
_symmetry.space_group_name_H-M   'P 1'
#
loop_
_entity.id
_entity.type
_entity.pdbx_description
1 polymer ?
#
loop_
_entity_poly.entity_id
_entity_poly.type
_entity_poly.pdbx_seq_one_letter_code
_entity_poly.pdbx_strand_id
1 'polypeptide(L)'
;MVYIPPPHLASASRPSYAEAYNDILVSHRRSPQTSASSVILLVAPDVDALCAAKMLADMLQQDDVMHRIIPVSGIAELERMRDELMSYAELHTLMLINMGAILDLPSVEWFGEFSTKLSVHVVDSTRPQNLSSLFGGGENGDRIIVWDDGRAENMQEERKAWEALAYEPEPDSDEDASDDDSEEDKEGEQESDEELGSSPSGKRRMLDNGGREGKRRKLNDEVSRMSRDQRDAYSMRLEQHYVSGTSYGQSASATIYILATVLERVDNDLLWLAILGLTFQYTTSRVSRTDYDKFHSVYYDEVFRLNPRPDANLNPDNISASSPDDLSVRATEELRFMLFRHWTLYDAMYHSSYVAGKLGIWKDRGRKRLTGLLAKMGFSIPQTQQPYTHMDLDLKHQLRSKLDAIAPEYGLVELAYPSFARCYGYRAPPLSAADAVEAAGALLDVAGGVRMELEVEGSRHGGEWFGGGKMWGGGRSEEDRERKNMMRGVNAVDAKRPAEAEDNDEGKEGPEKNEVQWWVKNFWAAYDALSDITLLREALSLSMSLHRAIIRQGSSIIDKQDIRTMRSHRVVVLTQGPDLALFAHPGVLSRLAMWLVEALRDRLPGTAIAKPGRGGRGKKSLPFVVACLDEQAGTYIVVGVMGALDFGDVRKNEFGLAFLDAKERCNARTRHGSFDTSVLEINQEDLKLFLETLCEVGEGY
;
A
#
# COMPACT_ATOMS: atom_id res chain seq x y z
N MET A 1 -12.86 -15.89 -18.65
CA MET A 1 -13.28 -14.69 -17.86
C MET A 1 -12.21 -14.52 -16.80
N VAL A 2 -11.55 -13.38 -16.80
CA VAL A 2 -10.17 -13.23 -16.30
C VAL A 2 -10.12 -12.71 -14.86
N TYR A 3 -11.22 -12.15 -14.37
CA TYR A 3 -11.34 -11.69 -12.98
C TYR A 3 -12.40 -12.46 -12.20
N ILE A 4 -12.21 -12.50 -10.88
CA ILE A 4 -13.05 -13.19 -9.92
C ILE A 4 -13.67 -12.14 -9.01
N PRO A 5 -14.99 -11.99 -9.02
CA PRO A 5 -15.66 -11.00 -8.19
C PRO A 5 -15.72 -11.44 -6.72
N PRO A 6 -15.99 -10.51 -5.79
CA PRO A 6 -16.20 -10.85 -4.40
C PRO A 6 -17.42 -11.77 -4.23
N PRO A 7 -17.51 -12.56 -3.14
CA PRO A 7 -18.49 -13.64 -3.01
C PRO A 7 -19.95 -13.21 -3.14
N HIS A 8 -20.29 -11.98 -2.73
CA HIS A 8 -21.65 -11.44 -2.83
C HIS A 8 -22.09 -11.12 -4.28
N LEU A 9 -21.14 -11.06 -5.22
CA LEU A 9 -21.36 -10.86 -6.66
C LEU A 9 -21.08 -12.13 -7.48
N ALA A 10 -20.65 -13.22 -6.84
CA ALA A 10 -20.40 -14.49 -7.49
C ALA A 10 -21.71 -15.16 -7.95
N SER A 11 -21.65 -15.95 -9.01
CA SER A 11 -22.82 -16.66 -9.56
C SER A 11 -22.39 -17.99 -10.19
N ALA A 12 -23.34 -18.84 -10.58
CA ALA A 12 -23.00 -20.12 -11.22
C ALA A 12 -22.20 -19.98 -12.53
N SER A 13 -22.20 -18.80 -13.15
CA SER A 13 -21.40 -18.49 -14.35
C SER A 13 -20.15 -17.67 -14.06
N ARG A 14 -19.91 -17.27 -12.80
CA ARG A 14 -18.79 -16.43 -12.37
C ARG A 14 -18.13 -17.04 -11.15
N PRO A 15 -16.92 -17.62 -11.29
CA PRO A 15 -16.29 -18.30 -10.19
C PRO A 15 -16.06 -17.36 -9.03
N SER A 16 -16.07 -17.90 -7.80
CA SER A 16 -15.78 -17.17 -6.58
C SER A 16 -14.34 -17.38 -6.13
N TYR A 17 -13.88 -16.62 -5.13
CA TYR A 17 -12.58 -16.85 -4.50
C TYR A 17 -12.39 -18.30 -4.03
N ALA A 18 -13.45 -18.92 -3.49
CA ALA A 18 -13.39 -20.30 -3.03
C ALA A 18 -13.23 -21.31 -4.17
N GLU A 19 -13.83 -21.03 -5.33
CA GLU A 19 -13.64 -21.88 -6.53
C GLU A 19 -12.21 -21.78 -7.05
N ALA A 20 -11.66 -20.56 -7.17
CA ALA A 20 -10.25 -20.40 -7.54
C ALA A 20 -9.28 -21.05 -6.55
N TYR A 21 -9.55 -20.95 -5.24
CA TYR A 21 -8.74 -21.64 -4.25
C TYR A 21 -8.83 -23.17 -4.41
N ASN A 22 -10.04 -23.70 -4.64
CA ASN A 22 -10.21 -25.13 -4.90
C ASN A 22 -9.50 -25.57 -6.19
N ASP A 23 -9.46 -24.75 -7.23
CA ASP A 23 -8.74 -25.04 -8.46
C ASP A 23 -7.22 -25.13 -8.23
N ILE A 24 -6.67 -24.29 -7.34
CA ILE A 24 -5.28 -24.41 -6.88
C ILE A 24 -5.06 -25.77 -6.19
N LEU A 25 -5.95 -26.16 -5.27
CA LEU A 25 -5.86 -27.46 -4.57
C LEU A 25 -5.96 -28.64 -5.54
N VAL A 26 -6.89 -28.57 -6.50
CA VAL A 26 -7.09 -29.61 -7.50
C VAL A 26 -5.88 -29.73 -8.43
N SER A 27 -5.32 -28.60 -8.86
CA SER A 27 -4.13 -28.57 -9.71
C SER A 27 -2.92 -29.17 -8.99
N HIS A 28 -2.70 -28.79 -7.73
CA HIS A 28 -1.66 -29.37 -6.89
C HIS A 28 -1.85 -30.89 -6.72
N ARG A 29 -3.05 -31.35 -6.33
CA ARG A 29 -3.33 -32.78 -6.09
C ARG A 29 -3.26 -33.65 -7.36
N ARG A 30 -3.49 -33.06 -8.54
CA ARG A 30 -3.41 -33.77 -9.83
C ARG A 30 -1.99 -33.78 -10.41
N SER A 31 -1.10 -32.90 -9.95
CA SER A 31 0.27 -32.88 -10.44
C SER A 31 1.01 -34.16 -10.03
N PRO A 32 1.63 -34.91 -10.96
CA PRO A 32 2.37 -36.12 -10.65
C PRO A 32 3.69 -35.85 -9.91
N GLN A 33 4.18 -34.61 -10.00
CA GLN A 33 5.36 -34.12 -9.29
C GLN A 33 4.92 -32.87 -8.53
N THR A 34 4.62 -33.03 -7.24
CA THR A 34 4.36 -31.91 -6.33
C THR A 34 5.64 -31.58 -5.59
N SER A 35 6.09 -30.33 -5.71
CA SER A 35 7.22 -29.79 -4.97
C SER A 35 6.87 -28.40 -4.45
N ALA A 36 7.69 -27.83 -3.56
CA ALA A 36 7.53 -26.45 -3.14
C ALA A 36 7.68 -25.44 -4.29
N SER A 37 8.19 -25.86 -5.46
CA SER A 37 8.29 -25.04 -6.67
C SER A 37 7.04 -25.11 -7.55
N SER A 38 6.04 -25.92 -7.20
CA SER A 38 4.78 -26.05 -7.95
C SER A 38 3.80 -24.89 -7.67
N VAL A 39 3.80 -24.39 -6.43
CA VAL A 39 2.98 -23.26 -5.96
C VAL A 39 3.90 -22.18 -5.38
N ILE A 40 3.97 -21.02 -6.04
CA ILE A 40 4.88 -19.94 -5.65
C ILE A 40 4.09 -18.66 -5.37
N LEU A 41 4.39 -18.02 -4.23
CA LEU A 41 3.83 -16.75 -3.81
C LEU A 41 4.92 -15.69 -3.93
N LEU A 42 4.76 -14.74 -4.86
CA LEU A 42 5.59 -13.54 -4.96
C LEU A 42 4.93 -12.43 -4.13
N VAL A 43 5.68 -11.86 -3.18
CA VAL A 43 5.11 -10.97 -2.15
C VAL A 43 5.86 -9.66 -2.10
N ALA A 44 5.14 -8.53 -2.19
CA ALA A 44 5.72 -7.21 -2.04
C ALA A 44 6.18 -6.95 -0.58
N PRO A 45 7.24 -6.17 -0.33
CA PRO A 45 7.76 -5.91 1.01
C PRO A 45 6.96 -4.81 1.73
N ASP A 46 5.67 -5.05 1.92
CA ASP A 46 4.79 -4.16 2.68
C ASP A 46 3.93 -4.94 3.69
N VAL A 47 3.36 -4.23 4.66
CA VAL A 47 2.65 -4.87 5.79
C VAL A 47 1.36 -5.57 5.34
N ASP A 48 0.65 -5.04 4.34
CA ASP A 48 -0.58 -5.65 3.82
C ASP A 48 -0.27 -6.95 3.07
N ALA A 49 0.74 -6.92 2.21
CA ALA A 49 1.22 -8.09 1.48
C ALA A 49 1.75 -9.18 2.42
N LEU A 50 2.51 -8.82 3.47
CA LEU A 50 2.93 -9.76 4.52
C LEU A 50 1.74 -10.44 5.19
N CYS A 51 0.74 -9.65 5.59
CA CYS A 51 -0.46 -10.18 6.25
C CYS A 51 -1.25 -11.12 5.32
N ALA A 52 -1.44 -10.72 4.05
CA ALA A 52 -2.09 -11.54 3.04
C ALA A 52 -1.34 -12.85 2.78
N ALA A 53 -0.02 -12.78 2.61
CA ALA A 53 0.83 -13.94 2.38
C ALA A 53 0.84 -14.90 3.56
N LYS A 54 0.85 -14.38 4.80
CA LYS A 54 0.79 -15.20 6.01
C LYS A 54 -0.54 -15.95 6.12
N MET A 55 -1.66 -15.26 5.95
CA MET A 55 -2.98 -15.90 5.97
C MET A 55 -3.11 -16.99 4.90
N LEU A 56 -2.65 -16.71 3.69
CA LEU A 56 -2.72 -17.66 2.58
C LEU A 56 -1.79 -18.86 2.79
N ALA A 57 -0.58 -18.64 3.29
CA ALA A 57 0.36 -19.70 3.62
C ALA A 57 -0.19 -20.63 4.70
N ASP A 58 -0.81 -20.06 5.74
CA ASP A 58 -1.44 -20.84 6.82
C ASP A 58 -2.59 -21.71 6.27
N MET A 59 -3.43 -21.19 5.36
CA MET A 59 -4.48 -21.97 4.70
C MET A 59 -3.93 -23.07 3.79
N LEU A 60 -2.91 -22.76 2.97
CA LEU A 60 -2.26 -23.74 2.10
C LEU A 60 -1.60 -24.85 2.92
N GLN A 61 -0.99 -24.52 4.05
CA GLN A 61 -0.40 -25.48 4.97
C GLN A 61 -1.46 -26.39 5.60
N GLN A 62 -2.63 -25.86 5.97
CA GLN A 62 -3.76 -26.66 6.48
C GLN A 62 -4.29 -27.67 5.44
N ASP A 63 -4.13 -27.39 4.14
CA ASP A 63 -4.55 -28.28 3.04
C ASP A 63 -3.41 -29.17 2.51
N ASP A 64 -2.27 -29.25 3.21
CA ASP A 64 -1.06 -30.00 2.84
C ASP A 64 -0.50 -29.60 1.46
N VAL A 65 -0.59 -28.31 1.11
CA VAL A 65 -0.02 -27.75 -0.11
C VAL A 65 1.39 -27.24 0.14
N MET A 66 2.38 -27.90 -0.47
CA MET A 66 3.76 -27.41 -0.47
C MET A 66 3.85 -26.15 -1.31
N HIS A 67 4.40 -25.09 -0.74
CA HIS A 67 4.50 -23.79 -1.39
C HIS A 67 5.81 -23.08 -1.02
N ARG A 68 6.19 -22.09 -1.83
CA ARG A 68 7.34 -21.23 -1.58
C ARG A 68 6.94 -19.77 -1.63
N ILE A 69 7.28 -19.01 -0.60
CA ILE A 69 7.14 -17.55 -0.57
C ILE A 69 8.46 -16.92 -0.98
N ILE A 70 8.41 -15.99 -1.92
CA ILE A 70 9.56 -15.24 -2.41
C ILE A 70 9.24 -13.74 -2.31
N PRO A 71 9.93 -12.98 -1.44
CA PRO A 71 9.77 -11.54 -1.43
C PRO A 71 10.39 -10.91 -2.67
N VAL A 72 9.73 -9.90 -3.23
CA VAL A 72 10.15 -9.20 -4.45
C VAL A 72 10.12 -7.70 -4.20
N SER A 73 11.24 -7.00 -4.32
CA SER A 73 11.36 -5.59 -3.92
C SER A 73 10.70 -4.60 -4.89
N GLY A 74 10.54 -4.98 -6.16
CA GLY A 74 10.00 -4.13 -7.21
C GLY A 74 10.09 -4.75 -8.60
N ILE A 75 9.77 -3.95 -9.62
CA ILE A 75 9.59 -4.41 -11.02
C ILE A 75 10.85 -5.08 -11.58
N ALA A 76 12.03 -4.48 -11.38
CA ALA A 76 13.29 -5.04 -11.88
C ALA A 76 13.63 -6.41 -11.26
N GLU A 77 13.25 -6.66 -10.01
CA GLU A 77 13.42 -7.98 -9.41
C GLU A 77 12.34 -8.96 -9.89
N LEU A 78 11.11 -8.49 -10.10
CA LEU A 78 10.05 -9.30 -10.69
C LEU A 78 10.41 -9.80 -12.09
N GLU A 79 11.05 -8.96 -12.93
CA GLU A 79 11.59 -9.35 -14.24
C GLU A 79 12.62 -10.48 -14.12
N ARG A 80 13.59 -10.36 -13.20
CA ARG A 80 14.56 -11.42 -12.95
C ARG A 80 13.90 -12.70 -12.44
N MET A 81 12.92 -12.57 -11.55
CA MET A 81 12.19 -13.71 -11.00
C MET A 81 11.36 -14.40 -12.09
N ARG A 82 10.72 -13.65 -12.99
CA ARG A 82 10.04 -14.19 -14.17
C ARG A 82 11.01 -15.09 -14.97
N ASP A 83 12.20 -14.59 -15.28
CA ASP A 83 13.19 -15.36 -16.04
C ASP A 83 13.64 -16.63 -15.31
N GLU A 84 13.82 -16.56 -13.99
CA GLU A 84 14.11 -17.73 -13.16
C GLU A 84 12.96 -18.75 -13.17
N LEU A 85 11.73 -18.28 -12.97
CA LEU A 85 10.53 -19.11 -12.90
C LEU A 85 10.23 -19.83 -14.21
N MET A 86 10.65 -19.27 -15.36
CA MET A 86 10.52 -19.94 -16.66
C MET A 86 11.27 -21.28 -16.71
N SER A 87 12.32 -21.45 -15.89
CA SER A 87 13.06 -22.71 -15.76
C SER A 87 12.34 -23.77 -14.91
N TYR A 88 11.30 -23.39 -14.16
CA TYR A 88 10.62 -24.28 -13.23
C TYR A 88 9.52 -25.06 -13.96
N ALA A 89 9.88 -26.24 -14.47
CA ALA A 89 8.97 -27.09 -15.25
C ALA A 89 7.73 -27.60 -14.47
N GLU A 90 7.82 -27.65 -13.13
CA GLU A 90 6.73 -28.12 -12.25
C GLU A 90 5.79 -26.99 -11.79
N LEU A 91 6.08 -25.74 -12.14
CA LEU A 91 5.29 -24.58 -11.74
C LEU A 91 3.93 -24.59 -12.44
N HIS A 92 2.86 -24.71 -11.66
CA HIS A 92 1.48 -24.66 -12.17
C HIS A 92 0.66 -23.53 -11.56
N THR A 93 1.05 -22.99 -10.40
CA THR A 93 0.35 -21.88 -9.76
C THR A 93 1.34 -20.83 -9.28
N LEU A 94 1.14 -19.60 -9.75
CA LEU A 94 1.86 -18.41 -9.32
C LEU A 94 0.88 -17.43 -8.70
N MET A 95 1.21 -16.87 -7.54
CA MET A 95 0.38 -15.87 -6.86
C MET A 95 1.18 -14.59 -6.65
N LEU A 96 0.68 -13.48 -7.20
CA LEU A 96 1.24 -12.15 -7.05
C LEU A 96 0.46 -11.41 -5.97
N ILE A 97 1.12 -11.08 -4.85
CA ILE A 97 0.51 -10.43 -3.70
C ILE A 97 1.00 -8.99 -3.59
N ASN A 98 0.06 -8.05 -3.73
CA ASN A 98 0.25 -6.60 -3.79
C ASN A 98 1.24 -6.14 -4.87
N MET A 99 1.22 -6.84 -6.00
CA MET A 99 1.98 -6.49 -7.21
C MET A 99 1.26 -7.00 -8.46
N GLY A 100 1.59 -6.40 -9.60
CA GLY A 100 1.15 -6.86 -10.92
C GLY A 100 -0.06 -6.14 -11.50
N ALA A 101 -0.80 -5.33 -10.74
CA ALA A 101 -2.01 -4.67 -11.26
C ALA A 101 -1.76 -3.78 -12.47
N ILE A 102 -0.63 -3.06 -12.52
CA ILE A 102 -0.33 -2.10 -13.59
C ILE A 102 0.26 -2.79 -14.84
N LEU A 103 0.76 -4.03 -14.68
CA LEU A 103 1.50 -4.74 -15.71
C LEU A 103 0.57 -5.47 -16.69
N ASP A 104 0.99 -5.55 -17.96
CA ASP A 104 0.35 -6.36 -18.99
C ASP A 104 0.81 -7.81 -18.86
N LEU A 105 0.25 -8.53 -17.88
CA LEU A 105 0.67 -9.88 -17.51
C LEU A 105 0.49 -10.93 -18.63
N PRO A 106 -0.57 -10.87 -19.46
CA PRO A 106 -0.73 -11.79 -20.60
C PRO A 106 0.31 -11.61 -21.72
N SER A 107 0.99 -10.47 -21.78
CA SER A 107 1.96 -10.15 -22.84
C SER A 107 3.17 -11.10 -22.84
N VAL A 108 3.83 -11.19 -24.01
CA VAL A 108 5.08 -11.94 -24.21
C VAL A 108 6.18 -11.46 -23.26
N GLU A 109 6.18 -10.17 -22.92
CA GLU A 109 7.15 -9.58 -21.99
C GLU A 109 6.99 -10.10 -20.57
N TRP A 110 5.79 -10.55 -20.16
CA TRP A 110 5.53 -11.05 -18.82
C TRP A 110 5.33 -12.55 -18.81
N PHE A 111 4.09 -13.02 -18.64
CA PHE A 111 3.83 -14.45 -18.49
C PHE A 111 3.42 -15.11 -19.81
N GLY A 112 3.33 -14.35 -20.92
CA GLY A 112 2.89 -14.80 -22.24
C GLY A 112 3.56 -16.07 -22.76
N GLU A 113 4.88 -16.22 -22.56
CA GLU A 113 5.65 -17.39 -23.04
C GLU A 113 5.62 -18.60 -22.10
N PHE A 114 5.03 -18.48 -20.91
CA PHE A 114 4.94 -19.60 -19.97
C PHE A 114 4.00 -20.69 -20.47
N SER A 115 4.10 -21.88 -19.88
CA SER A 115 3.16 -22.96 -20.16
C SER A 115 1.71 -22.51 -19.92
N THR A 116 0.79 -22.89 -20.81
CA THR A 116 -0.64 -22.64 -20.65
C THR A 116 -1.26 -23.38 -19.46
N LYS A 117 -0.51 -24.30 -18.83
CA LYS A 117 -0.89 -24.96 -17.57
C LYS A 117 -0.69 -24.09 -16.33
N LEU A 118 0.09 -23.03 -16.43
CA LEU A 118 0.35 -22.11 -15.32
C LEU A 118 -0.86 -21.20 -15.12
N SER A 119 -1.44 -21.19 -13.92
CA SER A 119 -2.37 -20.15 -13.47
C SER A 119 -1.62 -19.05 -12.73
N VAL A 120 -1.86 -17.79 -13.08
CA VAL A 120 -1.27 -16.63 -12.42
C VAL A 120 -2.36 -15.84 -11.71
N HIS A 121 -2.41 -15.94 -10.38
CA HIS A 121 -3.38 -15.24 -9.56
C HIS A 121 -2.82 -13.90 -9.10
N VAL A 122 -3.61 -12.83 -9.23
CA VAL A 122 -3.24 -11.46 -8.84
C VAL A 122 -4.15 -10.99 -7.72
N VAL A 123 -3.55 -10.70 -6.56
CA VAL A 123 -4.23 -10.12 -5.39
C VAL A 123 -3.54 -8.81 -5.07
N ASP A 124 -4.00 -7.72 -5.68
CA ASP A 124 -3.33 -6.42 -5.62
C ASP A 124 -4.30 -5.30 -5.28
N SER A 125 -3.91 -4.44 -4.34
CA SER A 125 -4.68 -3.27 -3.93
C SER A 125 -4.44 -2.05 -4.83
N THR A 126 -3.35 -2.02 -5.61
CA THR A 126 -2.99 -0.88 -6.45
C THR A 126 -3.93 -0.72 -7.65
N ARG A 127 -4.15 0.54 -8.05
CA ARG A 127 -5.02 0.94 -9.16
C ARG A 127 -4.36 2.09 -9.94
N PRO A 128 -4.63 2.27 -11.24
CA PRO A 128 -5.53 1.51 -12.09
C PRO A 128 -5.02 0.08 -12.38
N GLN A 129 -5.94 -0.84 -12.67
CA GLN A 129 -5.58 -2.16 -13.16
C GLN A 129 -5.38 -2.11 -14.68
N ASN A 130 -4.47 -2.94 -15.18
CA ASN A 130 -4.24 -3.14 -16.58
C ASN A 130 -5.43 -3.90 -17.20
N LEU A 131 -5.99 -3.32 -18.26
CA LEU A 131 -7.20 -3.82 -18.90
C LEU A 131 -6.97 -5.12 -19.67
N SER A 132 -5.74 -5.38 -20.17
CA SER A 132 -5.42 -6.68 -20.78
C SER A 132 -5.41 -7.79 -19.73
N SER A 133 -4.82 -7.53 -18.56
CA SER A 133 -4.82 -8.45 -17.42
C SER A 133 -6.21 -8.66 -16.82
N LEU A 134 -7.15 -7.71 -17.00
CA LEU A 134 -8.50 -7.77 -16.42
C LEU A 134 -9.55 -8.33 -17.40
N PHE A 135 -9.41 -8.06 -18.70
CA PHE A 135 -10.42 -8.39 -19.73
C PHE A 135 -9.86 -9.24 -20.89
N GLY A 136 -8.55 -9.47 -20.96
CA GLY A 136 -7.91 -10.22 -22.04
C GLY A 136 -8.35 -11.67 -22.10
N GLY A 137 -9.08 -12.04 -23.16
CA GLY A 137 -9.47 -13.43 -23.41
C GLY A 137 -8.38 -14.26 -24.10
N GLY A 138 -8.62 -15.57 -24.23
CA GLY A 138 -7.75 -16.50 -24.95
C GLY A 138 -6.81 -17.26 -24.03
N GLU A 139 -6.01 -18.19 -24.59
CA GLU A 139 -5.19 -19.13 -23.78
C GLU A 139 -4.25 -18.43 -22.79
N ASN A 140 -3.67 -17.30 -23.18
CA ASN A 140 -2.75 -16.53 -22.33
C ASN A 140 -3.47 -15.61 -21.34
N GLY A 141 -4.65 -15.12 -21.71
CA GLY A 141 -5.44 -14.20 -20.90
C GLY A 141 -6.25 -14.92 -19.83
N ASP A 142 -6.97 -15.99 -20.19
CA ASP A 142 -7.84 -16.75 -19.28
C ASP A 142 -7.09 -17.43 -18.11
N ARG A 143 -5.76 -17.53 -18.18
CA ARG A 143 -4.91 -18.04 -17.08
C ARG A 143 -4.46 -16.95 -16.10
N ILE A 144 -4.59 -15.67 -16.45
CA ILE A 144 -4.39 -14.56 -15.52
C ILE A 144 -5.70 -14.42 -14.74
N ILE A 145 -5.63 -14.52 -13.42
CA ILE A 145 -6.80 -14.59 -12.55
C ILE A 145 -6.72 -13.45 -11.55
N VAL A 146 -7.42 -12.36 -11.83
CA VAL A 146 -7.44 -11.17 -10.97
C VAL A 146 -8.53 -11.31 -9.89
N TRP A 147 -8.14 -11.22 -8.62
CA TRP A 147 -9.07 -11.25 -7.50
C TRP A 147 -9.58 -9.84 -7.25
N ASP A 148 -10.73 -9.53 -7.83
CA ASP A 148 -11.28 -8.17 -7.86
C ASP A 148 -12.15 -7.87 -6.64
N ASP A 149 -12.17 -6.62 -6.20
CA ASP A 149 -12.96 -6.13 -5.06
C ASP A 149 -14.38 -5.67 -5.44
N GLY A 150 -14.83 -6.00 -6.66
CA GLY A 150 -16.12 -5.61 -7.22
C GLY A 150 -16.05 -4.34 -8.08
N ARG A 151 -14.87 -3.73 -8.23
CA ARG A 151 -14.69 -2.52 -9.04
C ARG A 151 -14.75 -2.82 -10.53
N ALA A 152 -14.27 -3.99 -10.97
CA ALA A 152 -14.32 -4.39 -12.38
C ALA A 152 -15.75 -4.42 -12.93
N GLU A 153 -16.75 -4.72 -12.09
CA GLU A 153 -18.17 -4.69 -12.49
C GLU A 153 -18.64 -3.30 -12.90
N ASN A 154 -18.05 -2.24 -12.33
CA ASN A 154 -18.39 -0.87 -12.66
C ASN A 154 -17.67 -0.35 -13.92
N MET A 155 -16.75 -1.13 -14.50
CA MET A 155 -15.90 -0.73 -15.64
C MET A 155 -16.42 -1.24 -17.00
N GLN A 156 -17.74 -1.35 -17.18
CA GLN A 156 -18.30 -1.93 -18.41
C GLN A 156 -18.03 -1.06 -19.65
N GLU A 157 -17.93 0.26 -19.49
CA GLU A 157 -17.63 1.17 -20.60
C GLU A 157 -16.17 1.09 -21.03
N GLU A 158 -15.25 1.01 -20.08
CA GLU A 158 -13.82 0.81 -20.29
C GLU A 158 -13.58 -0.56 -20.91
N ARG A 159 -14.28 -1.59 -20.43
CA ARG A 159 -14.27 -2.92 -21.03
C ARG A 159 -14.71 -2.89 -22.49
N LYS A 160 -15.85 -2.28 -22.78
CA LYS A 160 -16.36 -2.16 -24.16
C LYS A 160 -15.37 -1.42 -25.05
N ALA A 161 -14.81 -0.31 -24.57
CA ALA A 161 -13.81 0.48 -25.31
C ALA A 161 -12.54 -0.34 -25.59
N TRP A 162 -12.09 -1.13 -24.60
CA TRP A 162 -10.92 -1.98 -24.72
C TRP A 162 -11.14 -3.15 -25.69
N GLU A 163 -12.25 -3.88 -25.56
CA GLU A 163 -12.59 -5.00 -26.45
C GLU A 163 -12.74 -4.53 -27.91
N ALA A 164 -13.39 -3.39 -28.11
CA ALA A 164 -13.49 -2.72 -29.40
C ALA A 164 -12.12 -2.46 -30.04
N LEU A 165 -11.21 -1.81 -29.31
CA LEU A 165 -9.89 -1.45 -29.83
C LEU A 165 -8.97 -2.66 -30.03
N ALA A 166 -9.13 -3.71 -29.21
CA ALA A 166 -8.29 -4.89 -29.27
C ALA A 166 -8.68 -5.88 -30.38
N TYR A 167 -9.97 -6.03 -30.67
CA TYR A 167 -10.48 -7.10 -31.55
C TYR A 167 -11.16 -6.61 -32.84
N GLU A 168 -11.59 -5.35 -32.92
CA GLU A 168 -12.19 -4.84 -34.15
C GLU A 168 -11.13 -4.42 -35.18
N PRO A 169 -11.31 -4.77 -36.48
CA PRO A 169 -10.36 -4.39 -37.54
C PRO A 169 -10.21 -2.87 -37.67
N GLU A 170 -9.00 -2.42 -38.00
CA GLU A 170 -8.76 -0.98 -38.26
C GLU A 170 -9.53 -0.51 -39.51
N PRO A 171 -10.06 0.73 -39.52
CA PRO A 171 -10.59 1.31 -40.75
C PRO A 171 -9.45 1.48 -41.77
N ASP A 172 -9.70 1.06 -43.02
CA ASP A 172 -8.76 1.29 -44.12
C ASP A 172 -8.59 2.81 -44.32
N SER A 173 -7.35 3.30 -44.43
CA SER A 173 -7.02 4.74 -44.50
C SER A 173 -7.59 5.50 -45.71
N ASP A 174 -8.27 4.81 -46.61
CA ASP A 174 -8.56 5.25 -47.97
C ASP A 174 -10.07 5.34 -48.30
N GLU A 175 -10.96 5.06 -47.34
CA GLU A 175 -12.41 5.13 -47.56
C GLU A 175 -13.09 6.17 -46.68
N ASP A 176 -12.77 7.46 -46.86
CA ASP A 176 -13.64 8.55 -46.40
C ASP A 176 -13.40 9.84 -47.21
N ALA A 177 -13.96 9.86 -48.41
CA ALA A 177 -14.25 11.09 -49.15
C ALA A 177 -15.56 10.92 -49.94
N SER A 178 -16.64 10.64 -49.23
CA SER A 178 -17.99 10.91 -49.76
C SER A 178 -18.88 11.43 -48.63
N ASP A 179 -18.91 12.75 -48.52
CA ASP A 179 -20.04 13.48 -47.93
C ASP A 179 -21.34 12.97 -48.58
N ASP A 180 -22.24 12.40 -47.78
CA ASP A 180 -23.65 12.35 -48.13
C ASP A 180 -24.46 12.80 -46.90
N ASP A 181 -24.58 14.12 -46.78
CA ASP A 181 -25.55 14.79 -45.91
C ASP A 181 -26.96 14.29 -46.23
N SER A 182 -27.53 13.48 -45.36
CA SER A 182 -28.97 13.27 -45.29
C SER A 182 -29.45 13.32 -43.84
N GLU A 183 -29.58 14.56 -43.36
CA GLU A 183 -30.46 14.95 -42.27
C GLU A 183 -31.91 14.57 -42.64
N GLU A 184 -32.48 13.55 -41.99
CA GLU A 184 -33.93 13.41 -41.89
C GLU A 184 -34.36 13.20 -40.43
N ASP A 185 -34.89 14.30 -39.89
CA ASP A 185 -35.74 14.48 -38.72
C ASP A 185 -36.49 13.25 -38.21
N LYS A 186 -36.40 13.00 -36.90
CA LYS A 186 -37.44 12.27 -36.16
C LYS A 186 -37.85 13.01 -34.89
N GLU A 187 -38.90 13.81 -35.04
CA GLU A 187 -39.78 14.22 -33.95
C GLU A 187 -40.66 13.06 -33.46
N GLY A 188 -41.02 13.09 -32.17
CA GLY A 188 -42.36 12.63 -31.74
C GLY A 188 -42.43 11.36 -30.86
N GLU A 189 -42.15 11.54 -29.58
CA GLU A 189 -42.98 11.18 -28.41
C GLU A 189 -43.73 9.82 -28.28
N GLN A 190 -43.43 9.21 -27.13
CA GLN A 190 -44.33 8.67 -26.08
C GLN A 190 -44.91 7.23 -26.15
N GLU A 191 -44.45 6.50 -25.13
CA GLU A 191 -45.20 5.70 -24.12
C GLU A 191 -45.90 4.37 -24.46
N SER A 192 -45.61 3.41 -23.57
CA SER A 192 -46.40 2.29 -23.01
C SER A 192 -47.83 2.09 -23.54
N ASP A 193 -48.37 0.88 -23.69
CA ASP A 193 -48.34 -0.22 -22.73
C ASP A 193 -48.93 -1.51 -23.36
N GLU A 194 -48.64 -2.61 -22.69
CA GLU A 194 -49.28 -3.94 -22.57
C GLU A 194 -50.46 -4.45 -23.47
N GLU A 195 -50.38 -5.78 -23.63
CA GLU A 195 -51.44 -6.81 -23.74
C GLU A 195 -52.07 -7.24 -25.10
N LEU A 196 -51.76 -8.51 -25.42
CA LEU A 196 -52.64 -9.63 -25.81
C LEU A 196 -53.69 -9.46 -26.92
N GLY A 197 -53.55 -10.29 -27.96
CA GLY A 197 -54.67 -11.12 -28.42
C GLY A 197 -54.93 -11.19 -29.93
N SER A 198 -54.84 -12.42 -30.44
CA SER A 198 -55.71 -13.00 -31.49
C SER A 198 -55.43 -12.68 -32.97
N SER A 199 -54.96 -13.71 -33.68
CA SER A 199 -55.24 -13.96 -35.11
C SER A 199 -56.73 -14.35 -35.32
N PRO A 200 -57.23 -14.74 -36.52
CA PRO A 200 -56.70 -14.69 -37.90
C PRO A 200 -57.75 -14.24 -38.97
N SER A 201 -57.36 -14.37 -40.25
CA SER A 201 -58.21 -14.48 -41.47
C SER A 201 -58.60 -13.14 -42.13
N GLY A 202 -58.61 -12.99 -43.45
CA GLY A 202 -58.32 -13.88 -44.56
C GLY A 202 -58.78 -13.23 -45.88
N LYS A 203 -58.40 -13.86 -47.01
CA LYS A 203 -58.89 -13.66 -48.40
C LYS A 203 -58.42 -12.38 -49.12
N ARG A 204 -57.48 -12.52 -50.08
CA ARG A 204 -57.65 -12.92 -51.51
C ARG A 204 -57.99 -11.73 -52.42
N ARG A 205 -57.05 -11.37 -53.32
CA ARG A 205 -57.12 -11.43 -54.81
C ARG A 205 -56.00 -10.52 -55.37
N MET A 206 -54.98 -11.01 -56.08
CA MET A 206 -54.87 -11.56 -57.45
C MET A 206 -54.64 -10.49 -58.55
N LEU A 207 -53.57 -10.71 -59.33
CA LEU A 207 -53.16 -10.10 -60.63
C LEU A 207 -52.61 -8.66 -60.55
N ASP A 208 -51.54 -8.21 -61.23
CA ASP A 208 -51.01 -8.57 -62.55
C ASP A 208 -49.54 -8.08 -62.73
N ASN A 209 -48.76 -8.92 -63.43
CA ASN A 209 -47.66 -8.67 -64.37
C ASN A 209 -46.66 -7.48 -64.24
N GLY A 210 -45.35 -7.81 -64.29
CA GLY A 210 -44.32 -6.90 -64.78
C GLY A 210 -42.88 -7.12 -64.25
N GLY A 211 -42.10 -7.97 -64.92
CA GLY A 211 -40.64 -7.85 -65.10
C GLY A 211 -39.73 -7.66 -63.88
N ARG A 212 -39.24 -8.76 -63.28
CA ARG A 212 -38.04 -8.74 -62.43
C ARG A 212 -36.81 -9.09 -63.27
N GLU A 213 -36.06 -8.08 -63.69
CA GLU A 213 -34.63 -8.23 -63.99
C GLU A 213 -33.84 -8.20 -62.67
N GLY A 214 -32.95 -9.18 -62.52
CA GLY A 214 -32.26 -9.44 -61.27
C GLY A 214 -31.23 -8.39 -60.91
N LYS A 215 -31.47 -7.65 -59.82
CA LYS A 215 -30.37 -7.19 -58.96
C LYS A 215 -30.04 -8.30 -57.99
N ARG A 216 -28.97 -9.04 -58.29
CA ARG A 216 -28.22 -9.86 -57.31
C ARG A 216 -28.01 -9.00 -56.07
N ARG A 217 -28.73 -9.30 -54.99
CA ARG A 217 -28.36 -8.90 -53.63
C ARG A 217 -26.98 -9.50 -53.39
N LYS A 218 -25.93 -8.68 -53.51
CA LYS A 218 -24.65 -8.96 -52.84
C LYS A 218 -24.99 -9.00 -51.36
N LEU A 219 -25.00 -10.20 -50.79
CA LEU A 219 -24.79 -10.39 -49.36
C LEU A 219 -23.31 -10.05 -49.13
N ASN A 220 -23.01 -8.75 -49.01
CA ASN A 220 -21.82 -8.35 -48.30
C ASN A 220 -22.24 -8.37 -46.82
N ASP A 221 -21.73 -9.34 -46.07
CA ASP A 221 -21.48 -9.15 -44.63
C ASP A 221 -20.45 -8.01 -44.52
N GLU A 222 -20.90 -6.77 -44.69
CA GLU A 222 -20.14 -5.61 -44.27
C GLU A 222 -20.23 -5.59 -42.75
N VAL A 223 -19.25 -6.25 -42.12
CA VAL A 223 -18.93 -6.05 -40.71
C VAL A 223 -18.85 -4.55 -40.53
N SER A 224 -19.82 -3.98 -39.81
CA SER A 224 -19.90 -2.54 -39.53
C SER A 224 -18.58 -2.11 -38.90
N ARG A 225 -17.67 -1.57 -39.72
CA ARG A 225 -16.35 -1.11 -39.28
C ARG A 225 -16.57 0.08 -38.35
N MET A 226 -15.82 0.14 -37.25
CA MET A 226 -15.91 1.23 -36.30
C MET A 226 -15.57 2.55 -37.00
N SER A 227 -16.43 3.56 -36.85
CA SER A 227 -16.12 4.91 -37.30
C SER A 227 -14.88 5.44 -36.57
N ARG A 228 -14.07 6.24 -37.28
CA ARG A 228 -12.87 6.87 -36.71
C ARG A 228 -13.19 7.67 -35.43
N ASP A 229 -14.30 8.42 -35.42
CA ASP A 229 -14.71 9.20 -34.25
C ASP A 229 -15.03 8.29 -33.04
N GLN A 230 -15.63 7.13 -33.29
CA GLN A 230 -15.93 6.15 -32.23
C GLN A 230 -14.64 5.53 -31.68
N ARG A 231 -13.67 5.26 -32.56
CA ARG A 231 -12.35 4.74 -32.18
C ARG A 231 -11.56 5.76 -31.36
N ASP A 232 -11.60 7.02 -31.74
CA ASP A 232 -10.96 8.12 -31.02
C ASP A 232 -11.61 8.33 -29.64
N ALA A 233 -12.93 8.24 -29.55
CA ALA A 233 -13.66 8.30 -28.29
C ALA A 233 -13.30 7.14 -27.33
N TYR A 234 -13.18 5.91 -27.85
CA TYR A 234 -12.72 4.77 -27.06
C TYR A 234 -11.25 4.92 -26.63
N SER A 235 -10.38 5.39 -27.50
CA SER A 235 -8.96 5.61 -27.19
C SER A 235 -8.81 6.65 -26.07
N MET A 236 -9.52 7.77 -26.15
CA MET A 236 -9.53 8.80 -25.12
C MET A 236 -10.03 8.26 -23.77
N ARG A 237 -11.04 7.38 -23.76
CA ARG A 237 -11.53 6.75 -22.53
C ARG A 237 -10.49 5.83 -21.90
N LEU A 238 -9.79 5.03 -22.69
CA LEU A 238 -8.71 4.18 -22.17
C LEU A 238 -7.54 5.02 -21.63
N GLU A 239 -7.19 6.10 -22.33
CA GLU A 239 -6.18 7.05 -21.88
C GLU A 239 -6.59 7.67 -20.53
N GLN A 240 -7.84 8.11 -20.37
CA GLN A 240 -8.34 8.65 -19.10
C GLN A 240 -8.21 7.66 -17.93
N HIS A 241 -8.44 6.36 -18.17
CA HIS A 241 -8.28 5.33 -17.13
C HIS A 241 -6.84 5.26 -16.62
N TYR A 242 -5.87 5.18 -17.54
CA TYR A 242 -4.45 5.08 -17.20
C TYR A 242 -3.87 6.41 -16.69
N VAL A 243 -4.36 7.56 -17.15
CA VAL A 243 -3.88 8.90 -16.74
C VAL A 243 -4.46 9.37 -15.41
N SER A 244 -5.45 8.67 -14.84
CA SER A 244 -6.15 9.10 -13.63
C SER A 244 -5.31 9.12 -12.33
N GLY A 245 -4.05 8.67 -12.37
CA GLY A 245 -3.15 8.59 -11.23
C GLY A 245 -3.34 7.33 -10.39
N THR A 246 -2.30 6.98 -9.63
CA THR A 246 -2.26 5.77 -8.81
C THR A 246 -3.14 5.93 -7.56
N SER A 247 -3.96 4.94 -7.28
CA SER A 247 -4.80 4.87 -6.09
C SER A 247 -4.81 3.46 -5.52
N TYR A 248 -5.52 3.24 -4.41
CA TYR A 248 -5.64 1.94 -3.78
C TYR A 248 -7.12 1.55 -3.66
N GLY A 249 -7.42 0.26 -3.84
CA GLY A 249 -8.69 -0.38 -3.56
C GLY A 249 -8.63 -1.17 -2.25
N GLN A 250 -9.44 -2.22 -2.15
CA GLN A 250 -9.43 -3.13 -1.01
C GLN A 250 -8.04 -3.72 -0.77
N SER A 251 -7.67 -3.88 0.51
CA SER A 251 -6.38 -4.46 0.90
C SER A 251 -6.25 -5.92 0.44
N ALA A 252 -5.02 -6.35 0.14
CA ALA A 252 -4.74 -7.72 -0.25
C ALA A 252 -5.12 -8.69 0.88
N SER A 253 -4.81 -8.31 2.13
CA SER A 253 -5.20 -9.06 3.33
C SER A 253 -6.72 -9.20 3.48
N ALA A 254 -7.50 -8.15 3.22
CA ALA A 254 -8.97 -8.23 3.28
C ALA A 254 -9.51 -9.22 2.24
N THR A 255 -8.94 -9.23 1.04
CA THR A 255 -9.33 -10.17 -0.03
C THR A 255 -9.10 -11.63 0.38
N ILE A 256 -7.94 -11.92 0.98
CA ILE A 256 -7.63 -13.27 1.51
C ILE A 256 -8.49 -13.61 2.75
N TYR A 257 -8.83 -12.63 3.58
CA TYR A 257 -9.73 -12.85 4.72
C TYR A 257 -11.17 -13.17 4.28
N ILE A 258 -11.66 -12.52 3.22
CA ILE A 258 -12.95 -12.84 2.60
C ILE A 258 -12.94 -14.29 2.08
N LEU A 259 -11.84 -14.73 1.45
CA LEU A 259 -11.67 -16.14 1.09
C LEU A 259 -11.78 -17.05 2.32
N ALA A 260 -11.04 -16.77 3.40
CA ALA A 260 -11.10 -17.57 4.63
C ALA A 260 -12.52 -17.61 5.22
N THR A 261 -13.28 -16.52 5.08
CA THR A 261 -14.69 -16.42 5.49
C THR A 261 -15.58 -17.36 4.68
N VAL A 262 -15.43 -17.38 3.35
CA VAL A 262 -16.19 -18.30 2.49
C VAL A 262 -15.82 -19.75 2.73
N LEU A 263 -14.56 -20.03 3.08
CA LEU A 263 -14.10 -21.37 3.44
C LEU A 263 -14.51 -21.80 4.86
N GLU A 264 -15.15 -20.91 5.65
CA GLU A 264 -15.52 -21.12 7.06
C GLU A 264 -14.31 -21.44 7.97
N ARG A 265 -13.13 -20.91 7.64
CA ARG A 265 -11.86 -21.15 8.37
C ARG A 265 -11.39 -19.95 9.18
N VAL A 266 -12.31 -19.05 9.50
CA VAL A 266 -11.98 -17.79 10.17
C VAL A 266 -11.61 -18.02 11.63
N ASP A 267 -10.49 -17.44 12.06
CA ASP A 267 -10.09 -17.36 13.46
C ASP A 267 -9.60 -15.94 13.83
N ASN A 268 -9.19 -15.77 15.09
CA ASN A 268 -8.69 -14.50 15.59
C ASN A 268 -7.33 -14.10 14.97
N ASP A 269 -6.55 -15.05 14.50
CA ASP A 269 -5.22 -14.79 13.96
C ASP A 269 -5.33 -14.25 12.53
N LEU A 270 -6.17 -14.87 11.69
CA LEU A 270 -6.51 -14.37 10.35
C LEU A 270 -7.24 -13.02 10.45
N LEU A 271 -8.19 -12.87 11.37
CA LEU A 271 -8.88 -11.60 11.58
C LEU A 271 -7.90 -10.49 12.01
N TRP A 272 -6.94 -10.81 12.87
CA TRP A 272 -5.90 -9.86 13.26
C TRP A 272 -5.06 -9.41 12.06
N LEU A 273 -4.63 -10.34 11.21
CA LEU A 273 -3.85 -10.02 10.00
C LEU A 273 -4.66 -9.13 9.02
N ALA A 274 -5.96 -9.39 8.85
CA ALA A 274 -6.85 -8.56 8.04
C ALA A 274 -7.00 -7.14 8.61
N ILE A 275 -7.12 -7.02 9.93
CA ILE A 275 -7.16 -5.73 10.65
C ILE A 275 -5.85 -4.95 10.46
N LEU A 276 -4.69 -5.63 10.54
CA LEU A 276 -3.38 -4.99 10.34
C LEU A 276 -3.25 -4.41 8.93
N GLY A 277 -3.68 -5.13 7.89
CA GLY A 277 -3.62 -4.62 6.51
C GLY A 277 -4.54 -3.42 6.27
N LEU A 278 -5.77 -3.42 6.81
CA LEU A 278 -6.65 -2.24 6.77
C LEU A 278 -6.04 -1.06 7.52
N THR A 279 -5.48 -1.32 8.71
CA THR A 279 -4.84 -0.29 9.53
C THR A 279 -3.63 0.31 8.81
N PHE A 280 -2.83 -0.52 8.12
CA PHE A 280 -1.73 -0.08 7.28
C PHE A 280 -2.19 0.83 6.15
N GLN A 281 -3.24 0.48 5.41
CA GLN A 281 -3.79 1.37 4.39
C GLN A 281 -4.23 2.72 4.99
N TYR A 282 -4.81 2.72 6.20
CA TYR A 282 -5.27 3.95 6.85
C TYR A 282 -4.13 4.84 7.33
N THR A 283 -3.16 4.29 8.07
CA THR A 283 -2.03 5.06 8.61
C THR A 283 -1.10 5.58 7.52
N THR A 284 -1.02 4.89 6.38
CA THR A 284 -0.24 5.32 5.20
C THR A 284 -1.03 6.21 4.22
N SER A 285 -2.26 6.63 4.57
CA SER A 285 -3.13 7.47 3.73
C SER A 285 -3.45 6.88 2.35
N ARG A 286 -3.61 5.56 2.26
CA ARG A 286 -4.03 4.84 1.05
C ARG A 286 -5.54 4.67 0.95
N VAL A 287 -6.23 4.63 2.10
CA VAL A 287 -7.69 4.57 2.20
C VAL A 287 -8.23 5.81 2.90
N SER A 288 -9.38 6.30 2.43
CA SER A 288 -10.05 7.44 3.04
C SER A 288 -10.64 7.07 4.40
N ARG A 289 -10.94 8.07 5.24
CA ARG A 289 -11.61 7.85 6.53
C ARG A 289 -12.99 7.20 6.34
N THR A 290 -13.73 7.63 5.33
CA THR A 290 -15.07 7.10 5.06
C THR A 290 -15.02 5.65 4.64
N ASP A 291 -14.05 5.25 3.81
CA ASP A 291 -13.89 3.86 3.40
C ASP A 291 -13.30 2.99 4.53
N TYR A 292 -12.36 3.53 5.31
CA TYR A 292 -11.88 2.87 6.52
C TYR A 292 -13.02 2.54 7.49
N ASP A 293 -13.92 3.49 7.77
CA ASP A 293 -15.04 3.29 8.69
C ASP A 293 -16.00 2.20 8.19
N LYS A 294 -16.17 2.05 6.86
CA LYS A 294 -16.96 0.95 6.27
C LYS A 294 -16.33 -0.41 6.56
N PHE A 295 -15.03 -0.58 6.25
CA PHE A 295 -14.33 -1.84 6.49
C PHE A 295 -14.18 -2.14 7.98
N HIS A 296 -13.95 -1.11 8.80
CA HIS A 296 -13.94 -1.23 10.26
C HIS A 296 -15.27 -1.78 10.77
N SER A 297 -16.41 -1.30 10.27
CA SER A 297 -17.73 -1.82 10.68
C SER A 297 -17.85 -3.33 10.43
N VAL A 298 -17.35 -3.82 9.29
CA VAL A 298 -17.37 -5.26 8.97
C VAL A 298 -16.50 -6.04 9.96
N TYR A 299 -15.27 -5.58 10.23
CA TYR A 299 -14.41 -6.24 11.20
C TYR A 299 -14.89 -6.11 12.64
N TYR A 300 -15.62 -5.05 12.98
CA TYR A 300 -16.23 -4.88 14.29
C TYR A 300 -17.25 -6.00 14.55
N ASP A 301 -18.09 -6.30 13.56
CA ASP A 301 -19.06 -7.40 13.64
C ASP A 301 -18.37 -8.77 13.77
N GLU A 302 -17.28 -8.98 13.03
CA GLU A 302 -16.46 -10.20 13.13
C GLU A 302 -15.76 -10.35 14.49
N VAL A 303 -15.20 -9.26 15.03
CA VAL A 303 -14.62 -9.24 16.38
C VAL A 303 -15.69 -9.59 17.41
N PHE A 304 -16.89 -9.01 17.29
CA PHE A 304 -18.00 -9.30 18.19
C PHE A 304 -18.44 -10.77 18.10
N ARG A 305 -18.46 -11.34 16.89
CA ARG A 305 -18.82 -12.74 16.63
C ARG A 305 -17.81 -13.73 17.22
N LEU A 306 -16.50 -13.48 17.05
CA LEU A 306 -15.43 -14.38 17.48
C LEU A 306 -15.03 -14.19 18.95
N ASN A 307 -15.25 -13.01 19.53
CA ASN A 307 -14.80 -12.66 20.88
C ASN A 307 -15.95 -12.16 21.77
N PRO A 308 -16.98 -12.99 22.02
CA PRO A 308 -18.07 -12.59 22.90
C PRO A 308 -17.53 -12.35 24.32
N ARG A 309 -17.76 -11.15 24.87
CA ARG A 309 -17.36 -10.84 26.24
C ARG A 309 -18.35 -11.48 27.23
N PRO A 310 -17.89 -12.29 28.20
CA PRO A 310 -18.78 -12.97 29.14
C PRO A 310 -19.51 -11.99 30.09
N ASP A 311 -18.95 -10.80 30.34
CA ASP A 311 -19.54 -9.78 31.23
C ASP A 311 -19.71 -8.41 30.54
N ALA A 312 -20.96 -8.01 30.31
CA ALA A 312 -21.33 -6.69 29.78
C ALA A 312 -21.02 -5.51 30.73
N ASN A 313 -20.62 -5.78 31.98
CA ASN A 313 -20.35 -4.78 33.02
C ASN A 313 -18.88 -4.34 33.09
N LEU A 314 -17.99 -4.92 32.29
CA LEU A 314 -16.60 -4.46 32.20
C LEU A 314 -16.56 -3.17 31.37
N ASN A 315 -15.93 -2.13 31.92
CA ASN A 315 -15.71 -0.87 31.21
C ASN A 315 -15.14 -1.18 29.82
N PRO A 316 -15.79 -0.76 28.71
CA PRO A 316 -15.31 -1.04 27.35
C PRO A 316 -13.87 -0.57 27.13
N ASP A 317 -13.42 0.44 27.88
CA ASP A 317 -12.06 0.97 27.87
C ASP A 317 -11.00 0.06 28.56
N ASN A 318 -11.41 -0.96 29.32
CA ASN A 318 -10.46 -1.87 29.97
C ASN A 318 -10.06 -2.99 29.01
N ILE A 319 -8.94 -2.77 28.32
CA ILE A 319 -8.41 -3.69 27.29
C ILE A 319 -7.58 -4.81 27.91
N SER A 320 -7.38 -4.84 29.24
CA SER A 320 -6.50 -5.80 29.92
C SER A 320 -6.90 -7.26 29.69
N ALA A 321 -5.92 -8.15 29.56
CA ALA A 321 -6.17 -9.59 29.38
C ALA A 321 -6.94 -10.17 30.58
N SER A 322 -7.98 -10.96 30.30
CA SER A 322 -8.85 -11.59 31.29
C SER A 322 -8.26 -12.89 31.84
N SER A 323 -7.49 -13.62 31.02
CA SER A 323 -6.85 -14.89 31.37
C SER A 323 -5.45 -15.01 30.75
N PRO A 324 -4.59 -15.94 31.21
CA PRO A 324 -3.28 -16.19 30.59
C PRO A 324 -3.33 -16.58 29.11
N ASP A 325 -4.43 -17.19 28.67
CA ASP A 325 -4.63 -17.69 27.31
C ASP A 325 -5.52 -16.76 26.47
N ASP A 326 -5.76 -15.55 26.97
CA ASP A 326 -6.58 -14.55 26.29
C ASP A 326 -5.87 -13.93 25.09
N LEU A 327 -6.16 -14.48 23.91
CA LEU A 327 -5.71 -14.00 22.61
C LEU A 327 -6.78 -13.21 21.86
N SER A 328 -7.80 -12.71 22.57
CA SER A 328 -8.94 -12.04 21.95
C SER A 328 -8.57 -10.70 21.29
N VAL A 329 -9.24 -10.41 20.18
CA VAL A 329 -9.25 -9.09 19.55
C VAL A 329 -10.39 -8.26 20.15
N ARG A 330 -10.16 -6.97 20.35
CA ARG A 330 -11.11 -6.05 20.99
C ARG A 330 -11.22 -4.77 20.19
N ALA A 331 -12.44 -4.32 19.96
CA ALA A 331 -12.70 -2.98 19.44
C ALA A 331 -12.31 -1.92 20.49
N THR A 332 -11.65 -0.86 20.02
CA THR A 332 -11.10 0.23 20.83
C THR A 332 -11.11 1.53 20.04
N GLU A 333 -11.26 2.67 20.69
CA GLU A 333 -10.88 3.94 20.06
C GLU A 333 -9.35 4.11 20.11
N GLU A 334 -8.74 4.52 19.01
CA GLU A 334 -7.31 4.79 18.89
C GLU A 334 -7.07 6.29 18.76
N LEU A 335 -6.06 6.82 19.45
CA LEU A 335 -5.66 8.21 19.30
C LEU A 335 -4.76 8.32 18.08
N ARG A 336 -4.84 9.45 17.37
CA ARG A 336 -3.88 9.84 16.31
C ARG A 336 -2.49 10.21 16.86
N PHE A 337 -2.13 9.65 18.01
CA PHE A 337 -0.86 9.84 18.67
C PHE A 337 0.06 8.67 18.35
N MET A 338 1.23 8.98 17.78
CA MET A 338 2.21 7.99 17.38
C MET A 338 2.68 7.17 18.58
N LEU A 339 2.45 5.85 18.55
CA LEU A 339 2.90 4.87 19.55
C LEU A 339 2.61 5.27 21.02
N PHE A 340 1.48 5.93 21.29
CA PHE A 340 1.32 6.69 22.53
C PHE A 340 1.41 5.85 23.81
N ARG A 341 1.14 4.55 23.72
CA ARG A 341 1.26 3.59 24.84
C ARG A 341 2.72 3.24 25.18
N HIS A 342 3.65 3.57 24.30
CA HIS A 342 5.08 3.23 24.37
C HIS A 342 5.98 4.46 24.60
N TRP A 343 5.43 5.65 24.41
CA TRP A 343 6.08 6.93 24.68
C TRP A 343 5.71 7.50 26.05
N THR A 344 6.34 8.62 26.39
CA THR A 344 5.73 9.59 27.30
C THR A 344 4.54 10.25 26.59
N LEU A 345 3.55 10.77 27.33
CA LEU A 345 2.42 11.47 26.69
C LEU A 345 2.89 12.67 25.87
N TYR A 346 3.89 13.41 26.37
CA TYR A 346 4.47 14.53 25.65
C TYR A 346 5.10 14.10 24.33
N ASP A 347 5.93 13.05 24.36
CA ASP A 347 6.63 12.59 23.16
C ASP A 347 5.69 11.99 22.14
N ALA A 348 4.66 11.25 22.57
CA ALA A 348 3.65 10.72 21.66
C ALA A 348 3.03 11.86 20.83
N MET A 349 2.60 12.94 21.50
CA MET A 349 2.05 14.12 20.83
C MET A 349 3.10 14.86 19.99
N TYR A 350 4.34 14.96 20.48
CA TYR A 350 5.42 15.59 19.73
C TYR A 350 5.79 14.79 18.47
N HIS A 351 5.63 13.47 18.49
CA HIS A 351 5.98 12.62 17.36
C HIS A 351 4.84 12.39 16.37
N SER A 352 3.71 13.06 16.56
CA SER A 352 2.51 12.85 15.73
C SER A 352 2.39 13.93 14.66
N SER A 353 2.31 13.53 13.39
CA SER A 353 2.14 14.45 12.25
C SER A 353 0.90 15.34 12.38
N TYR A 354 -0.22 14.77 12.83
CA TYR A 354 -1.46 15.52 13.03
C TYR A 354 -1.28 16.67 14.02
N VAL A 355 -0.67 16.41 15.17
CA VAL A 355 -0.37 17.41 16.19
C VAL A 355 0.65 18.42 15.66
N ALA A 356 1.65 17.95 14.89
CA ALA A 356 2.64 18.80 14.27
C ALA A 356 2.00 19.87 13.39
N GLY A 357 1.09 19.49 12.49
CA GLY A 357 0.42 20.43 11.58
C GLY A 357 -0.38 21.52 12.31
N LYS A 358 -1.18 21.11 13.30
CA LYS A 358 -2.05 22.03 14.06
C LYS A 358 -1.25 22.95 15.00
N LEU A 359 -0.28 22.41 15.72
CA LEU A 359 0.43 23.16 16.77
C LEU A 359 1.71 23.86 16.30
N GLY A 360 2.35 23.37 15.23
CA GLY A 360 3.62 23.87 14.73
C GLY A 360 4.80 23.51 15.65
N ILE A 361 4.85 22.25 16.11
CA ILE A 361 5.73 21.77 17.20
C ILE A 361 7.23 21.80 16.89
N TRP A 362 7.62 21.92 15.62
CA TRP A 362 9.03 22.12 15.23
C TRP A 362 9.58 23.46 15.75
N LYS A 363 8.72 24.46 16.02
CA LYS A 363 9.12 25.74 16.64
C LYS A 363 8.92 25.74 18.15
N ASP A 364 9.75 26.51 18.86
CA ASP A 364 9.61 26.74 20.31
C ASP A 364 8.22 27.18 20.73
N ARG A 365 7.60 28.06 19.92
CA ARG A 365 6.23 28.52 20.18
C ARG A 365 5.22 27.37 20.13
N GLY A 366 5.37 26.43 19.20
CA GLY A 366 4.51 25.25 19.11
C GLY A 366 4.71 24.32 20.31
N ARG A 367 5.97 24.08 20.72
CA ARG A 367 6.29 23.30 21.93
C ARG A 367 5.69 23.91 23.20
N LYS A 368 5.74 25.24 23.34
CA LYS A 368 5.08 25.96 24.45
C LYS A 368 3.56 25.83 24.39
N ARG A 369 2.94 25.85 23.19
CA ARG A 369 1.49 25.60 23.03
C ARG A 369 1.10 24.18 23.44
N LEU A 370 1.88 23.17 23.03
CA LEU A 370 1.66 21.78 23.43
C LEU A 370 1.76 21.61 24.95
N THR A 371 2.79 22.18 25.57
CA THR A 371 2.96 22.18 27.03
C THR A 371 1.78 22.90 27.72
N GLY A 372 1.35 24.03 27.16
CA GLY A 372 0.19 24.78 27.65
C GLY A 372 -1.13 23.99 27.55
N LEU A 373 -1.33 23.20 26.49
CA LEU A 373 -2.49 22.31 26.34
C LEU A 373 -2.51 21.26 27.46
N LEU A 374 -1.38 20.58 27.69
CA LEU A 374 -1.23 19.59 28.76
C LEU A 374 -1.48 20.21 30.14
N ALA A 375 -0.94 21.40 30.38
CA ALA A 375 -1.17 22.13 31.63
C ALA A 375 -2.64 22.54 31.81
N LYS A 376 -3.33 22.94 30.73
CA LYS A 376 -4.75 23.30 30.76
C LYS A 376 -5.66 22.09 31.05
N MET A 377 -5.25 20.88 30.64
CA MET A 377 -5.90 19.63 31.04
C MET A 377 -5.70 19.29 32.53
N GLY A 378 -4.86 20.05 33.25
CA GLY A 378 -4.54 19.81 34.65
C GLY A 378 -3.55 18.66 34.85
N PHE A 379 -2.78 18.31 33.82
CA PHE A 379 -1.69 17.35 33.94
C PHE A 379 -0.40 18.06 34.31
N SER A 380 0.29 17.58 35.34
CA SER A 380 1.59 18.15 35.70
C SER A 380 2.63 17.78 34.65
N ILE A 381 3.57 18.69 34.38
CA ILE A 381 4.66 18.45 33.40
C ILE A 381 5.47 17.18 33.75
N PRO A 382 5.83 16.91 35.02
CA PRO A 382 6.51 15.66 35.36
C PRO A 382 5.70 14.41 35.00
N GLN A 383 4.38 14.43 35.19
CA GLN A 383 3.51 13.29 34.85
C GLN A 383 3.43 13.07 33.33
N THR A 384 3.43 14.14 32.52
CA THR A 384 3.38 13.99 31.05
C THR A 384 4.70 13.54 30.43
N GLN A 385 5.80 13.66 31.18
CA GLN A 385 7.13 13.18 30.84
C GLN A 385 7.41 11.77 31.40
N GLN A 386 6.48 11.19 32.15
CA GLN A 386 6.58 9.79 32.58
C GLN A 386 6.19 8.86 31.42
N PRO A 387 6.87 7.72 31.26
CA PRO A 387 6.42 6.68 30.33
C PRO A 387 4.96 6.33 30.56
N TYR A 388 4.17 6.21 29.49
CA TYR A 388 2.73 6.00 29.58
C TYR A 388 2.39 4.76 30.41
N THR A 389 3.17 3.69 30.30
CA THR A 389 3.02 2.47 31.12
C THR A 389 3.00 2.76 32.62
N HIS A 390 3.87 3.67 33.09
CA HIS A 390 4.03 4.02 34.51
C HIS A 390 3.16 5.20 34.96
N MET A 391 2.49 5.90 34.04
CA MET A 391 1.63 7.05 34.35
C MET A 391 0.44 6.64 35.24
N ASP A 392 0.06 7.54 36.17
CA ASP A 392 -1.04 7.35 37.12
C ASP A 392 -2.35 6.93 36.42
N LEU A 393 -3.04 5.93 36.99
CA LEU A 393 -4.27 5.36 36.42
C LEU A 393 -5.38 6.40 36.25
N ASP A 394 -5.56 7.28 37.23
CA ASP A 394 -6.58 8.34 37.17
C ASP A 394 -6.36 9.27 35.96
N LEU A 395 -5.12 9.55 35.61
CA LEU A 395 -4.80 10.37 34.44
C LEU A 395 -5.10 9.64 33.14
N LYS A 396 -4.78 8.34 33.08
CA LYS A 396 -5.10 7.50 31.91
C LYS A 396 -6.60 7.43 31.66
N HIS A 397 -7.39 7.24 32.71
CA HIS A 397 -8.86 7.21 32.61
C HIS A 397 -9.44 8.56 32.20
N GLN A 398 -8.87 9.67 32.67
CA GLN A 398 -9.35 11.01 32.34
C GLN A 398 -8.81 11.56 31.01
N LEU A 399 -7.76 10.96 30.44
CA LEU A 399 -7.04 11.48 29.27
C LEU A 399 -7.97 11.78 28.09
N ARG A 400 -8.82 10.82 27.72
CA ARG A 400 -9.73 10.95 26.58
C ARG A 400 -10.74 12.08 26.79
N SER A 401 -11.49 12.01 27.89
CA SER A 401 -12.48 13.03 28.24
C SER A 401 -11.88 14.46 28.30
N LYS A 402 -10.65 14.60 28.81
CA LYS A 402 -9.95 15.90 28.87
C LYS A 402 -9.48 16.37 27.49
N LEU A 403 -9.02 15.46 26.63
CA LEU A 403 -8.67 15.78 25.25
C LEU A 403 -9.91 16.27 24.48
N ASP A 404 -11.04 15.56 24.60
CA ASP A 404 -12.28 15.95 23.92
C ASP A 404 -12.77 17.34 24.36
N ALA A 405 -12.60 17.67 25.64
CA ALA A 405 -13.01 18.96 26.18
C ALA A 405 -12.11 20.13 25.77
N ILE A 406 -10.78 19.93 25.70
CA ILE A 406 -9.80 21.03 25.64
C ILE A 406 -9.06 21.10 24.30
N ALA A 407 -8.80 19.97 23.64
CA ALA A 407 -8.03 19.93 22.40
C ALA A 407 -8.66 20.72 21.24
N PRO A 408 -10.01 20.78 21.09
CA PRO A 408 -10.64 21.60 20.05
C PRO A 408 -10.26 23.08 20.10
N GLU A 409 -10.05 23.64 21.31
CA GLU A 409 -9.62 25.03 21.46
C GLU A 409 -8.23 25.32 20.85
N TYR A 410 -7.41 24.27 20.71
CA TYR A 410 -6.08 24.36 20.12
C TYR A 410 -6.08 24.03 18.61
N GLY A 411 -7.25 23.74 18.04
CA GLY A 411 -7.44 23.34 16.64
C GLY A 411 -7.23 21.85 16.40
N LEU A 412 -7.15 21.03 17.46
CA LEU A 412 -7.07 19.58 17.38
C LEU A 412 -8.49 19.02 17.48
N VAL A 413 -9.06 18.64 16.34
CA VAL A 413 -10.41 18.04 16.21
C VAL A 413 -10.26 16.59 15.76
N GLU A 414 -11.20 15.69 16.10
CA GLU A 414 -11.14 14.27 15.67
C GLU A 414 -9.81 13.59 15.97
N LEU A 415 -9.37 13.70 17.23
CA LEU A 415 -8.13 13.08 17.71
C LEU A 415 -8.21 11.56 17.83
N ALA A 416 -9.42 11.00 17.81
CA ALA A 416 -9.65 9.57 17.91
C ALA A 416 -10.30 9.00 16.65
N TYR A 417 -10.07 7.71 16.42
CA TYR A 417 -10.74 6.93 15.39
C TYR A 417 -10.99 5.50 15.89
N PRO A 418 -12.06 4.85 15.42
CA PRO A 418 -12.36 3.48 15.83
C PRO A 418 -11.30 2.52 15.29
N SER A 419 -10.86 1.58 16.10
CA SER A 419 -9.75 0.66 15.80
C SER A 419 -9.83 -0.60 16.66
N PHE A 420 -8.74 -1.37 16.70
CA PHE A 420 -8.67 -2.64 17.41
C PHE A 420 -7.37 -2.81 18.19
N ALA A 421 -7.44 -3.62 19.24
CA ALA A 421 -6.28 -4.09 19.99
C ALA A 421 -6.38 -5.60 20.21
N ARG A 422 -5.22 -6.27 20.17
CA ARG A 422 -5.12 -7.72 20.43
C ARG A 422 -4.50 -7.99 21.79
N CYS A 423 -5.08 -8.94 22.50
CA CYS A 423 -4.58 -9.44 23.77
C CYS A 423 -3.56 -10.55 23.56
N TYR A 424 -2.62 -10.68 24.49
CA TYR A 424 -1.56 -11.70 24.47
C TYR A 424 -1.42 -12.37 25.84
N GLY A 425 -2.56 -12.58 26.50
CA GLY A 425 -2.61 -13.07 27.87
C GLY A 425 -1.80 -12.20 28.83
N TYR A 426 -1.08 -12.84 29.74
CA TYR A 426 -0.16 -12.16 30.67
C TYR A 426 1.28 -12.04 30.16
N ARG A 427 1.55 -12.50 28.93
CA ARG A 427 2.88 -12.40 28.31
C ARG A 427 3.22 -10.95 27.98
N ALA A 428 2.22 -10.20 27.54
CA ALA A 428 2.38 -8.81 27.12
C ALA A 428 1.07 -8.04 27.31
N PRO A 429 1.13 -6.74 27.66
CA PRO A 429 -0.06 -5.90 27.58
C PRO A 429 -0.58 -5.85 26.13
N PRO A 430 -1.90 -5.62 25.96
CA PRO A 430 -2.53 -5.58 24.65
C PRO A 430 -1.82 -4.61 23.70
N LEU A 431 -1.72 -5.01 22.43
CA LEU A 431 -1.08 -4.22 21.39
C LEU A 431 -2.15 -3.67 20.45
N SER A 432 -2.09 -2.36 20.16
CA SER A 432 -2.96 -1.73 19.16
C SER A 432 -2.57 -2.17 17.75
N ALA A 433 -3.55 -2.23 16.85
CA ALA A 433 -3.31 -2.50 15.44
C ALA A 433 -2.35 -1.46 14.83
N ALA A 434 -2.48 -0.18 15.18
CA ALA A 434 -1.61 0.87 14.68
C ALA A 434 -0.17 0.69 15.16
N ASP A 435 0.01 0.35 16.44
CA ASP A 435 1.33 0.10 17.04
C ASP A 435 2.02 -1.12 16.40
N ALA A 436 1.25 -2.18 16.12
CA ALA A 436 1.73 -3.38 15.45
C ALA A 436 2.16 -3.12 14.00
N VAL A 437 1.38 -2.34 13.23
CA VAL A 437 1.72 -1.92 11.86
C VAL A 437 3.00 -1.09 11.84
N GLU A 438 3.15 -0.14 12.77
CA GLU A 438 4.36 0.68 12.87
C GLU A 438 5.61 -0.14 13.22
N ALA A 439 5.46 -1.16 14.07
CA ALA A 439 6.55 -2.09 14.39
C ALA A 439 6.94 -2.97 13.19
N ALA A 440 5.96 -3.59 12.52
CA ALA A 440 6.21 -4.43 11.34
C ALA A 440 6.82 -3.61 10.18
N GLY A 441 6.30 -2.40 9.94
CA GLY A 441 6.85 -1.50 8.94
C GLY A 441 8.28 -1.06 9.26
N ALA A 442 8.60 -0.79 10.53
CA ALA A 442 9.97 -0.46 10.93
C ALA A 442 10.94 -1.64 10.73
N LEU A 443 10.47 -2.88 10.92
CA LEU A 443 11.28 -4.06 10.62
C LEU A 443 11.59 -4.16 9.12
N LEU A 444 10.58 -3.98 8.27
CA LEU A 444 10.74 -3.96 6.82
C LEU A 444 11.76 -2.91 6.37
N ASP A 445 11.59 -1.67 6.84
CA ASP A 445 12.40 -0.54 6.38
C ASP A 445 13.84 -0.57 6.92
N VAL A 446 14.03 -0.89 8.21
CA VAL A 446 15.29 -0.60 8.93
C VAL A 446 15.73 -1.67 9.94
N ALA A 447 15.22 -2.92 9.88
CA ALA A 447 15.75 -3.98 10.75
C ALA A 447 17.23 -4.29 10.49
N GLY A 448 17.67 -4.13 9.24
CA GLY A 448 19.03 -4.32 8.74
C GLY A 448 19.38 -3.26 7.69
N GLY A 449 20.59 -3.31 7.14
CA GLY A 449 21.07 -2.35 6.14
C GLY A 449 21.58 -1.04 6.75
N VAL A 450 20.77 -0.38 7.58
CA VAL A 450 21.13 0.88 8.25
C VAL A 450 21.34 0.67 9.75
N ARG A 451 22.41 1.26 10.29
CA ARG A 451 22.69 1.21 11.73
C ARG A 451 21.77 2.17 12.47
N MET A 452 20.87 1.63 13.29
CA MET A 452 19.99 2.41 14.15
C MET A 452 20.42 2.34 15.61
N GLU A 453 20.59 3.51 16.23
CA GLU A 453 20.81 3.64 17.66
C GLU A 453 19.46 3.74 18.38
N LEU A 454 19.24 2.83 19.34
CA LEU A 454 18.07 2.86 20.21
C LEU A 454 18.37 3.67 21.46
N GLU A 455 17.47 4.57 21.80
CA GLU A 455 17.53 5.28 23.07
C GLU A 455 17.20 4.33 24.23
N VAL A 456 18.01 4.33 25.30
CA VAL A 456 17.72 3.59 26.53
C VAL A 456 16.86 4.45 27.45
N GLU A 457 15.70 3.93 27.82
CA GLU A 457 14.70 4.57 28.69
C GLU A 457 15.33 5.13 29.98
N GLY A 458 15.06 6.39 30.31
CA GLY A 458 15.60 7.08 31.49
C GLY A 458 16.89 7.90 31.27
N SER A 459 17.53 7.80 30.11
CA SER A 459 18.80 8.50 29.83
C SER A 459 18.67 10.00 29.51
N ARG A 460 17.43 10.50 29.31
CA ARG A 460 17.15 11.91 28.93
C ARG A 460 17.65 12.97 29.91
N HIS A 461 17.81 12.62 31.18
CA HIS A 461 18.27 13.58 32.20
C HIS A 461 19.81 13.73 32.26
N GLY A 462 20.55 13.00 31.42
CA GLY A 462 22.02 13.06 31.35
C GLY A 462 22.60 14.12 30.39
N GLY A 463 21.77 14.90 29.69
CA GLY A 463 22.21 15.76 28.59
C GLY A 463 22.61 14.95 27.34
N GLU A 464 22.60 15.61 26.17
CA GLU A 464 22.86 15.02 24.84
C GLU A 464 24.21 14.30 24.71
N TRP A 465 25.10 14.41 25.71
CA TRP A 465 26.43 13.80 25.73
C TRP A 465 26.55 12.47 26.48
N PHE A 466 25.57 12.10 27.32
CA PHE A 466 25.67 10.92 28.19
C PHE A 466 24.56 9.88 28.00
N GLY A 467 23.71 10.06 26.99
CA GLY A 467 22.70 9.05 26.63
C GLY A 467 23.36 7.82 26.00
N GLY A 468 23.50 6.73 26.75
CA GLY A 468 23.99 5.47 26.21
C GLY A 468 22.99 4.88 25.21
N GLY A 469 23.23 5.06 23.92
CA GLY A 469 22.46 4.40 22.87
C GLY A 469 22.80 2.90 22.81
N LYS A 470 21.79 2.04 22.75
CA LYS A 470 21.96 0.61 22.44
C LYS A 470 21.82 0.44 20.93
N MET A 471 22.84 -0.10 20.27
CA MET A 471 22.72 -0.44 18.85
C MET A 471 21.61 -1.46 18.63
N TRP A 472 20.75 -1.23 17.63
CA TRP A 472 19.78 -2.23 17.20
C TRP A 472 20.50 -3.51 16.78
N GLY A 473 20.01 -4.63 17.30
CA GLY A 473 20.71 -5.91 17.22
C GLY A 473 20.65 -6.62 15.87
N GLY A 474 19.94 -6.03 14.89
CA GLY A 474 19.47 -6.67 13.64
C GLY A 474 18.45 -7.75 13.96
N GLY A 475 17.21 -7.73 13.43
CA GLY A 475 16.17 -8.71 13.77
C GLY A 475 16.70 -10.15 13.76
N ARG A 476 17.03 -10.69 14.94
CA ARG A 476 17.90 -11.87 15.06
C ARG A 476 17.05 -13.11 14.87
N SER A 477 17.35 -13.90 13.84
CA SER A 477 16.87 -15.28 13.76
C SER A 477 17.42 -16.09 14.95
N GLU A 478 16.62 -17.05 15.43
CA GLU A 478 16.96 -17.92 16.56
C GLU A 478 18.30 -18.66 16.33
N GLU A 479 18.60 -19.01 15.06
CA GLU A 479 19.85 -19.66 14.64
C GLU A 479 21.11 -18.81 14.92
N ASP A 480 21.02 -17.48 14.77
CA ASP A 480 22.14 -16.56 15.05
C ASP A 480 22.37 -16.42 16.56
N ARG A 481 21.32 -16.55 17.37
CA ARG A 481 21.39 -16.58 18.83
C ARG A 481 22.07 -17.87 19.32
N GLU A 482 21.71 -19.01 18.74
CA GLU A 482 22.30 -20.31 19.08
C GLU A 482 23.78 -20.39 18.69
N ARG A 483 24.15 -19.92 17.48
CA ARG A 483 25.57 -19.84 17.06
C ARG A 483 26.41 -19.00 18.03
N LYS A 484 25.88 -17.87 18.50
CA LYS A 484 26.59 -17.00 19.45
C LYS A 484 26.64 -17.58 20.87
N ASN A 485 25.61 -18.32 21.29
CA ASN A 485 25.61 -19.04 22.55
C ASN A 485 26.60 -20.22 22.54
N MET A 486 26.74 -20.94 21.42
CA MET A 486 27.82 -21.93 21.25
C MET A 486 29.21 -21.27 21.25
N MET A 487 29.37 -20.11 20.62
CA MET A 487 30.65 -19.38 20.58
C MET A 487 31.02 -18.77 21.96
N ARG A 488 30.02 -18.41 22.79
CA ARG A 488 30.24 -17.92 24.17
C ARG A 488 30.54 -19.03 25.17
N GLY A 489 30.31 -20.31 24.82
CA GLY A 489 30.59 -21.46 25.67
C GLY A 489 32.06 -21.87 25.73
N VAL A 490 32.93 -21.31 24.87
CA VAL A 490 34.34 -21.65 24.79
C VAL A 490 35.19 -20.38 24.90
N ASN A 491 35.59 -20.06 26.14
CA ASN A 491 36.83 -19.37 26.56
C ASN A 491 36.59 -18.38 27.71
N ALA A 492 36.60 -18.94 28.92
CA ALA A 492 37.01 -18.22 30.12
C ALA A 492 38.31 -18.86 30.64
N VAL A 493 39.44 -18.55 30.00
CA VAL A 493 40.77 -18.70 30.61
C VAL A 493 41.69 -17.60 30.08
N ASP A 494 42.37 -16.94 31.02
CA ASP A 494 43.34 -15.85 30.90
C ASP A 494 44.31 -15.88 29.71
N ALA A 495 44.53 -14.69 29.09
CA ALA A 495 45.87 -14.24 28.69
C ALA A 495 45.92 -12.72 28.41
N LYS A 496 46.92 -12.06 29.00
CA LYS A 496 47.29 -10.65 28.84
C LYS A 496 48.09 -10.39 27.55
N ARG A 497 47.70 -9.33 26.78
CA ARG A 497 48.49 -8.35 25.96
C ARG A 497 49.42 -8.89 24.84
N PRO A 498 49.95 -8.05 23.89
CA PRO A 498 49.72 -6.61 23.59
C PRO A 498 49.41 -6.30 22.10
N ALA A 499 49.33 -5.00 21.79
CA ALA A 499 49.09 -4.38 20.49
C ALA A 499 50.26 -4.47 19.48
N GLU A 500 49.92 -4.15 18.22
CA GLU A 500 50.75 -3.85 17.03
C GLU A 500 51.24 -5.03 16.18
N ALA A 501 50.67 -5.16 14.98
CA ALA A 501 51.37 -5.44 13.71
C ALA A 501 50.41 -5.22 12.52
N GLU A 502 50.72 -4.23 11.69
CA GLU A 502 50.33 -4.20 10.28
C GLU A 502 51.05 -5.36 9.57
N ASP A 503 50.35 -6.16 8.76
CA ASP A 503 50.85 -6.53 7.43
C ASP A 503 49.74 -7.12 6.54
N ASN A 504 49.97 -6.92 5.25
CA ASN A 504 49.19 -7.26 4.07
C ASN A 504 48.80 -8.74 3.96
N ASP A 505 47.61 -9.00 3.41
CA ASP A 505 47.35 -10.22 2.64
C ASP A 505 46.43 -9.90 1.46
N GLU A 506 47.04 -9.70 0.29
CA GLU A 506 46.38 -9.72 -1.01
C GLU A 506 46.00 -11.16 -1.37
N GLY A 507 44.75 -11.35 -1.80
CA GLY A 507 44.42 -12.40 -2.77
C GLY A 507 44.22 -13.82 -2.25
N LYS A 508 43.04 -14.07 -1.68
CA LYS A 508 42.31 -15.34 -1.88
C LYS A 508 40.80 -15.06 -1.92
N GLU A 509 40.28 -14.87 -3.14
CA GLU A 509 38.85 -15.00 -3.44
C GLU A 509 38.43 -16.44 -3.09
N GLY A 510 37.85 -16.61 -1.90
CA GLY A 510 36.98 -17.74 -1.62
C GLY A 510 35.69 -17.59 -2.41
N PRO A 511 34.94 -18.68 -2.66
CA PRO A 511 33.68 -18.57 -3.39
C PRO A 511 32.77 -17.62 -2.61
N GLU A 512 32.36 -16.52 -3.25
CA GLU A 512 31.34 -15.62 -2.70
C GLU A 512 30.13 -16.47 -2.33
N LYS A 513 29.95 -16.73 -1.03
CA LYS A 513 28.65 -17.16 -0.54
C LYS A 513 27.75 -15.97 -0.83
N ASN A 514 26.89 -16.07 -1.85
CA ASN A 514 25.84 -15.10 -2.15
C ASN A 514 25.13 -14.73 -0.85
N GLU A 515 25.55 -13.64 -0.21
CA GLU A 515 25.00 -13.23 1.06
C GLU A 515 23.58 -12.76 0.78
N VAL A 516 22.60 -13.33 1.48
CA VAL A 516 21.20 -12.92 1.33
C VAL A 516 21.10 -11.42 1.56
N GLN A 517 20.49 -10.71 0.62
CA GLN A 517 20.35 -9.26 0.67
C GLN A 517 19.66 -8.85 1.98
N TRP A 518 20.13 -7.76 2.59
CA TRP A 518 19.70 -7.37 3.93
C TRP A 518 18.19 -7.11 4.02
N TRP A 519 17.56 -6.57 2.96
CA TRP A 519 16.12 -6.28 2.94
C TRP A 519 15.29 -7.57 2.87
N VAL A 520 15.83 -8.65 2.28
CA VAL A 520 15.20 -9.98 2.31
C VAL A 520 15.22 -10.52 3.75
N LYS A 521 16.31 -10.31 4.50
CA LYS A 521 16.36 -10.64 5.92
C LYS A 521 15.33 -9.82 6.72
N ASN A 522 15.14 -8.54 6.38
CA ASN A 522 14.11 -7.69 6.99
C ASN A 522 12.69 -8.20 6.71
N PHE A 523 12.41 -8.64 5.49
CA PHE A 523 11.13 -9.23 5.11
C PHE A 523 10.78 -10.40 6.03
N TRP A 524 11.70 -11.36 6.20
CA TRP A 524 11.46 -12.51 7.06
C TRP A 524 11.39 -12.14 8.55
N ALA A 525 12.21 -11.20 9.01
CA ALA A 525 12.10 -10.69 10.38
C ALA A 525 10.71 -10.06 10.66
N ALA A 526 10.15 -9.34 9.69
CA ALA A 526 8.80 -8.78 9.79
C ALA A 526 7.73 -9.87 9.69
N TYR A 527 7.88 -10.83 8.76
CA TYR A 527 6.96 -11.96 8.59
C TYR A 527 6.85 -12.81 9.86
N ASP A 528 7.98 -13.13 10.49
CA ASP A 528 8.03 -13.91 11.74
C ASP A 528 7.44 -13.12 12.92
N ALA A 529 7.70 -11.80 12.98
CA ALA A 529 7.18 -10.93 14.03
C ALA A 529 5.64 -10.80 14.01
N LEU A 530 4.95 -11.09 12.90
CA LEU A 530 3.48 -11.13 12.88
C LEU A 530 2.89 -12.25 13.76
N SER A 531 3.65 -13.32 13.98
CA SER A 531 3.26 -14.44 14.85
C SER A 531 3.91 -14.38 16.23
N ASP A 532 4.96 -13.57 16.43
CA ASP A 532 5.68 -13.43 17.69
C ASP A 532 5.60 -12.01 18.27
N ILE A 533 4.79 -11.86 19.32
CA ILE A 533 4.63 -10.61 20.06
C ILE A 533 5.94 -10.09 20.67
N THR A 534 6.90 -10.95 20.99
CA THR A 534 8.17 -10.52 21.59
C THR A 534 9.00 -9.75 20.57
N LEU A 535 9.13 -10.29 19.34
CA LEU A 535 9.81 -9.63 18.23
C LEU A 535 9.12 -8.32 17.87
N LEU A 536 7.80 -8.32 17.79
CA LEU A 536 7.02 -7.13 17.47
C LEU A 536 7.19 -6.02 18.52
N ARG A 537 7.24 -6.38 19.81
CA ARG A 537 7.48 -5.40 20.88
C ARG A 537 8.91 -4.87 20.89
N GLU A 538 9.91 -5.70 20.61
CA GLU A 538 11.29 -5.23 20.47
C GLU A 538 11.38 -4.21 19.33
N ALA A 539 10.69 -4.46 18.21
CA ALA A 539 10.64 -3.56 17.06
C ALA A 539 9.96 -2.20 17.33
N LEU A 540 9.13 -2.07 18.36
CA LEU A 540 8.57 -0.76 18.74
C LEU A 540 9.67 0.25 19.07
N SER A 541 10.75 -0.18 19.74
CA SER A 541 11.89 0.70 20.04
C SER A 541 12.63 1.17 18.78
N LEU A 542 12.69 0.33 17.76
CA LEU A 542 13.22 0.66 16.43
C LEU A 542 12.33 1.68 15.74
N SER A 543 11.01 1.46 15.74
CA SER A 543 10.03 2.40 15.18
C SER A 543 10.07 3.77 15.88
N MET A 544 10.14 3.81 17.21
CA MET A 544 10.32 5.06 17.96
C MET A 544 11.57 5.82 17.53
N SER A 545 12.69 5.12 17.33
CA SER A 545 13.97 5.71 16.91
C SER A 545 13.90 6.24 15.47
N LEU A 546 13.21 5.53 14.58
CA LEU A 546 12.91 5.97 13.22
C LEU A 546 12.08 7.27 13.21
N HIS A 547 11.02 7.34 14.02
CA HIS A 547 10.18 8.54 14.14
C HIS A 547 10.94 9.76 14.69
N ARG A 548 11.88 9.55 15.63
CA ARG A 548 12.78 10.63 16.07
C ARG A 548 13.61 11.19 14.93
N ALA A 549 14.21 10.30 14.12
CA ALA A 549 15.02 10.71 12.97
C ALA A 549 14.20 11.49 11.94
N ILE A 550 12.99 11.01 11.61
CA ILE A 550 12.05 11.69 10.70
C ILE A 550 11.75 13.11 11.18
N ILE A 551 11.44 13.28 12.46
CA ILE A 551 11.02 14.59 13.00
C ILE A 551 12.20 15.53 13.18
N ARG A 552 13.37 14.99 13.56
CA ARG A 552 14.62 15.76 13.59
C ARG A 552 14.93 16.33 12.21
N GLN A 553 14.91 15.48 11.19
CA GLN A 553 15.19 15.88 9.81
C GLN A 553 14.11 16.83 9.28
N GLY A 554 12.84 16.50 9.47
CA GLY A 554 11.69 17.31 9.07
C GLY A 554 11.69 18.70 9.70
N SER A 555 11.98 18.80 11.00
CA SER A 555 12.14 20.08 11.70
C SER A 555 13.31 20.88 11.14
N SER A 556 14.47 20.23 10.88
CA SER A 556 15.62 20.88 10.25
C SER A 556 15.28 21.46 8.88
N ILE A 557 14.56 20.72 8.03
CA ILE A 557 14.14 21.17 6.69
C ILE A 557 13.30 22.45 6.80
N ILE A 558 12.36 22.50 7.75
CA ILE A 558 11.45 23.63 7.92
C ILE A 558 12.20 24.84 8.51
N ASP A 559 13.08 24.62 9.49
CA ASP A 559 13.81 25.70 10.16
C ASP A 559 14.88 26.33 9.26
N LYS A 560 15.56 25.53 8.43
CA LYS A 560 16.52 26.00 7.42
C LYS A 560 15.86 26.63 6.19
N GLN A 561 14.55 26.48 6.04
CA GLN A 561 13.79 26.90 4.86
C GLN A 561 14.25 26.20 3.57
N ASP A 562 14.57 24.91 3.66
CA ASP A 562 15.07 24.12 2.53
C ASP A 562 13.99 23.76 1.50
N ILE A 563 12.72 24.08 1.79
CA ILE A 563 11.57 23.81 0.92
C ILE A 563 11.52 24.86 -0.19
N ARG A 564 11.84 24.45 -1.41
CA ARG A 564 11.78 25.30 -2.60
C ARG A 564 10.41 25.18 -3.26
N THR A 565 9.70 26.30 -3.37
CA THR A 565 8.44 26.33 -4.13
C THR A 565 8.76 26.65 -5.58
N MET A 566 8.66 25.65 -6.45
CA MET A 566 8.68 25.81 -7.90
C MET A 566 7.25 26.10 -8.40
N ARG A 567 7.05 26.35 -9.70
CA ARG A 567 5.75 26.82 -10.25
C ARG A 567 4.56 25.98 -9.78
N SER A 568 4.67 24.65 -9.93
CA SER A 568 3.59 23.69 -9.62
C SER A 568 3.90 22.76 -8.44
N HIS A 569 5.12 22.72 -7.94
CA HIS A 569 5.59 21.73 -6.98
C HIS A 569 6.37 22.35 -5.81
N ARG A 570 6.40 21.64 -4.68
CA ARG A 570 7.30 21.92 -3.56
C ARG A 570 8.40 20.87 -3.55
N VAL A 571 9.64 21.31 -3.60
CA VAL A 571 10.81 20.45 -3.76
C VAL A 571 11.73 20.57 -2.56
N VAL A 572 12.17 19.43 -2.03
CA VAL A 572 13.18 19.31 -0.98
C VAL A 572 14.28 18.39 -1.51
N VAL A 573 15.54 18.82 -1.37
CA VAL A 573 16.70 18.01 -1.78
C VAL A 573 17.65 17.86 -0.60
N LEU A 574 17.82 16.64 -0.13
CA LEU A 574 18.70 16.25 0.95
C LEU A 574 20.04 15.79 0.37
N THR A 575 21.08 16.54 0.68
CA THR A 575 22.45 16.28 0.18
C THR A 575 23.45 15.98 1.29
N GLN A 576 23.09 16.31 2.54
CA GLN A 576 23.94 16.16 3.71
C GLN A 576 23.07 16.06 4.97
N GLY A 577 23.57 15.34 5.98
CA GLY A 577 22.91 15.21 7.27
C GLY A 577 23.39 13.98 8.03
N PRO A 578 23.20 13.93 9.36
CA PRO A 578 23.61 12.78 10.17
C PRO A 578 22.88 11.49 9.81
N ASP A 579 21.65 11.61 9.30
CA ASP A 579 20.77 10.50 8.94
C ASP A 579 20.63 10.32 7.41
N LEU A 580 21.55 10.87 6.60
CA LEU A 580 21.39 10.86 5.14
C LEU A 580 21.24 9.43 4.59
N ALA A 581 22.09 8.50 5.05
CA ALA A 581 22.01 7.09 4.67
C ALA A 581 20.69 6.40 5.07
N LEU A 582 20.04 6.88 6.13
CA LEU A 582 18.73 6.37 6.55
C LEU A 582 17.63 6.82 5.56
N PHE A 583 17.67 8.08 5.12
CA PHE A 583 16.71 8.63 4.15
C PHE A 583 17.02 8.27 2.70
N ALA A 584 18.16 7.66 2.41
CA ALA A 584 18.40 7.00 1.12
C ALA A 584 17.54 5.74 0.94
N HIS A 585 16.91 5.21 2.01
CA HIS A 585 15.94 4.13 1.87
C HIS A 585 14.57 4.65 1.38
N PRO A 586 13.99 4.11 0.29
CA PRO A 586 12.70 4.53 -0.26
C PRO A 586 11.57 4.64 0.77
N GLY A 587 11.36 3.59 1.58
CA GLY A 587 10.27 3.56 2.55
C GLY A 587 10.41 4.64 3.63
N VAL A 588 11.64 4.93 4.07
CA VAL A 588 11.90 5.95 5.08
C VAL A 588 11.76 7.36 4.51
N LEU A 589 12.21 7.57 3.27
CA LEU A 589 12.03 8.83 2.55
C LEU A 589 10.55 9.15 2.32
N SER A 590 9.75 8.14 1.95
CA SER A 590 8.30 8.27 1.80
C SER A 590 7.63 8.67 3.11
N ARG A 591 8.03 8.11 4.25
CA ARG A 591 7.52 8.53 5.57
C ARG A 591 7.87 9.99 5.88
N LEU A 592 9.10 10.43 5.57
CA LEU A 592 9.49 11.84 5.73
C LEU A 592 8.67 12.77 4.83
N ALA A 593 8.47 12.39 3.56
CA ALA A 593 7.68 13.16 2.61
C ALA A 593 6.22 13.29 3.06
N MET A 594 5.61 12.20 3.51
CA MET A 594 4.26 12.20 4.10
C MET A 594 4.18 13.09 5.33
N TRP A 595 5.15 12.98 6.26
CA TRP A 595 5.20 13.84 7.44
C TRP A 595 5.27 15.32 7.08
N LEU A 596 6.10 15.70 6.08
CA LEU A 596 6.19 17.09 5.62
C LEU A 596 4.86 17.61 5.06
N VAL A 597 4.18 16.78 4.26
CA VAL A 597 2.86 17.10 3.70
C VAL A 597 1.85 17.35 4.82
N GLU A 598 1.79 16.47 5.82
CA GLU A 598 0.86 16.58 6.95
C GLU A 598 1.20 17.75 7.87
N ALA A 599 2.48 17.92 8.23
CA ALA A 599 2.96 18.99 9.09
C ALA A 599 2.73 20.38 8.46
N LEU A 600 2.82 20.49 7.14
CA LEU A 600 2.71 21.78 6.47
C LEU A 600 1.32 22.09 5.90
N ARG A 601 0.38 21.15 6.03
CA ARG A 601 -1.00 21.22 5.50
C ARG A 601 -1.71 22.53 5.84
N ASP A 602 -1.71 22.95 7.10
CA ASP A 602 -2.42 24.16 7.53
C ASP A 602 -1.55 25.43 7.54
N ARG A 603 -0.27 25.33 7.17
CA ARG A 603 0.73 26.36 7.43
C ARG A 603 1.24 27.07 6.18
N LEU A 604 1.12 26.44 5.01
CA LEU A 604 1.65 27.03 3.79
C LEU A 604 0.59 27.87 3.03
N PRO A 605 1.01 28.97 2.37
CA PRO A 605 0.14 29.72 1.46
C PRO A 605 -0.41 28.79 0.37
N GLY A 606 -1.72 28.88 0.09
CA GLY A 606 -2.40 28.03 -0.89
C GLY A 606 -3.06 26.76 -0.32
N THR A 607 -2.81 26.40 0.95
CA THR A 607 -3.46 25.27 1.62
C THR A 607 -4.40 25.68 2.77
N ALA A 608 -4.33 26.92 3.25
CA ALA A 608 -5.28 27.43 4.23
C ALA A 608 -6.68 27.72 3.62
N ILE A 609 -7.74 27.33 4.33
CA ILE A 609 -9.12 27.64 3.96
C ILE A 609 -9.30 29.17 3.94
N ALA A 610 -9.42 29.75 2.74
CA ALA A 610 -9.94 31.10 2.61
C ALA A 610 -11.35 31.13 3.23
N LYS A 611 -11.58 32.04 4.19
CA LYS A 611 -12.92 32.30 4.70
C LYS A 611 -13.86 32.57 3.50
N PRO A 612 -15.05 31.94 3.44
CA PRO A 612 -15.98 32.14 2.33
C PRO A 612 -16.38 33.62 2.33
N GLY A 613 -16.04 34.35 1.26
CA GLY A 613 -16.36 35.78 1.13
C GLY A 613 -15.33 36.65 0.43
N ARG A 614 -14.12 36.16 0.11
CA ARG A 614 -13.19 36.85 -0.81
C ARG A 614 -12.93 35.96 -2.01
N GLY A 615 -13.36 36.40 -3.19
CA GLY A 615 -13.29 35.68 -4.46
C GLY A 615 -11.88 35.35 -4.96
N GLY A 616 -11.18 34.47 -4.24
CA GLY A 616 -9.95 33.83 -4.70
C GLY A 616 -10.26 32.58 -5.51
N ARG A 617 -9.55 32.41 -6.63
CA ARG A 617 -9.48 31.14 -7.39
C ARG A 617 -9.27 29.97 -6.42
N GLY A 618 -9.95 28.85 -6.68
CA GLY A 618 -9.96 27.65 -5.82
C GLY A 618 -8.58 27.18 -5.37
N LYS A 619 -8.55 26.56 -4.18
CA LYS A 619 -7.37 26.02 -3.48
C LYS A 619 -6.63 25.01 -4.37
N LYS A 620 -5.30 25.04 -4.45
CA LYS A 620 -4.48 23.95 -5.01
C LYS A 620 -3.44 23.51 -3.97
N SER A 621 -3.58 22.29 -3.44
CA SER A 621 -2.51 21.63 -2.68
C SER A 621 -1.38 21.30 -3.65
N LEU A 622 -0.25 22.00 -3.54
CA LEU A 622 0.91 21.74 -4.38
C LEU A 622 1.54 20.40 -3.98
N PRO A 623 1.80 19.49 -4.93
CA PRO A 623 2.46 18.23 -4.66
C PRO A 623 3.88 18.45 -4.09
N PHE A 624 4.36 17.48 -3.32
CA PHE A 624 5.71 17.48 -2.77
C PHE A 624 6.61 16.49 -3.50
N VAL A 625 7.84 16.90 -3.78
CA VAL A 625 8.92 16.05 -4.27
C VAL A 625 10.05 16.12 -3.26
N VAL A 626 10.46 14.98 -2.72
CA VAL A 626 11.60 14.88 -1.80
C VAL A 626 12.66 13.99 -2.43
N ALA A 627 13.85 14.53 -2.62
CA ALA A 627 15.00 13.80 -3.13
C ALA A 627 16.06 13.64 -2.03
N CYS A 628 16.66 12.46 -1.90
CA CYS A 628 17.76 12.20 -0.98
C CYS A 628 18.93 11.56 -1.72
N LEU A 629 20.14 12.10 -1.52
CA LEU A 629 21.37 11.58 -2.08
C LEU A 629 21.76 10.26 -1.40
N ASP A 630 21.98 9.22 -2.20
CA ASP A 630 22.75 8.05 -1.82
C ASP A 630 24.21 8.27 -2.26
N GLU A 631 25.07 8.54 -1.28
CA GLU A 631 26.50 8.81 -1.53
C GLU A 631 27.25 7.59 -2.08
N GLN A 632 26.80 6.37 -1.77
CA GLN A 632 27.47 5.15 -2.22
C GLN A 632 27.14 4.85 -3.68
N ALA A 633 25.88 5.05 -4.06
CA ALA A 633 25.42 4.81 -5.42
C ALA A 633 25.67 6.00 -6.38
N GLY A 634 25.87 7.21 -5.84
CA GLY A 634 25.96 8.43 -6.66
C GLY A 634 24.61 8.78 -7.34
N THR A 635 23.50 8.35 -6.73
CA THR A 635 22.14 8.52 -7.21
C THR A 635 21.29 9.25 -6.17
N TYR A 636 20.16 9.79 -6.58
CA TYR A 636 19.14 10.29 -5.68
C TYR A 636 17.94 9.36 -5.71
N ILE A 637 17.43 9.02 -4.54
CA ILE A 637 16.07 8.49 -4.40
C ILE A 637 15.12 9.68 -4.34
N VAL A 638 14.13 9.69 -5.23
CA VAL A 638 13.13 10.74 -5.40
C VAL A 638 11.76 10.15 -5.11
N VAL A 639 11.04 10.78 -4.19
CA VAL A 639 9.66 10.40 -3.83
C VAL A 639 8.72 11.56 -4.12
N GLY A 640 7.66 11.26 -4.87
CA GLY A 640 6.57 12.18 -5.18
C GLY A 640 5.33 11.89 -4.34
N VAL A 641 4.86 12.87 -3.57
CA VAL A 641 3.67 12.73 -2.72
C VAL A 641 2.63 13.78 -3.04
N MET A 642 1.39 13.33 -3.21
CA MET A 642 0.23 14.21 -3.33
C MET A 642 -0.47 14.37 -1.97
N GLY A 643 -0.54 15.59 -1.46
CA GLY A 643 -1.22 15.88 -0.20
C GLY A 643 -2.70 16.17 -0.40
N ALA A 644 -3.57 15.40 0.26
CA ALA A 644 -4.98 15.72 0.41
C ALA A 644 -5.17 17.04 1.20
N LEU A 645 -6.28 17.75 0.92
CA LEU A 645 -6.58 19.03 1.57
C LEU A 645 -6.98 18.83 3.03
N ASP A 646 -7.79 17.82 3.31
CA ASP A 646 -8.38 17.56 4.63
C ASP A 646 -7.86 16.24 5.21
N PHE A 647 -7.69 16.20 6.54
CA PHE A 647 -7.13 15.02 7.22
C PHE A 647 -8.09 13.84 7.10
N GLY A 648 -7.57 12.67 6.74
CA GLY A 648 -8.39 11.48 6.48
C GLY A 648 -8.88 11.34 5.05
N ASP A 649 -8.73 12.37 4.21
CA ASP A 649 -8.95 12.23 2.77
C ASP A 649 -7.70 11.71 2.07
N VAL A 650 -7.91 11.08 0.90
CA VAL A 650 -6.86 10.56 0.03
C VAL A 650 -6.94 11.26 -1.32
N ARG A 651 -5.77 11.50 -1.93
CA ARG A 651 -5.66 11.99 -3.30
C ARG A 651 -4.89 10.97 -4.13
N LYS A 652 -5.37 10.69 -5.35
CA LYS A 652 -4.65 9.85 -6.31
C LYS A 652 -3.27 10.45 -6.60
N ASN A 653 -2.26 9.61 -6.73
CA ASN A 653 -0.90 10.05 -6.98
C ASN A 653 -0.58 10.09 -8.48
N GLU A 654 -0.37 11.30 -9.00
CA GLU A 654 -0.10 11.55 -10.42
C GLU A 654 1.40 11.41 -10.77
N PHE A 655 2.28 11.25 -9.77
CA PHE A 655 3.74 11.25 -9.98
C PHE A 655 4.27 10.07 -10.80
N GLY A 656 3.59 8.93 -10.80
CA GLY A 656 4.01 7.79 -11.63
C GLY A 656 4.14 8.17 -13.10
N LEU A 657 3.15 8.86 -13.65
CA LEU A 657 3.16 9.34 -15.03
C LEU A 657 4.01 10.60 -15.19
N ALA A 658 3.93 11.54 -14.24
CA ALA A 658 4.72 12.76 -14.31
C ALA A 658 6.24 12.48 -14.30
N PHE A 659 6.68 11.45 -13.59
CA PHE A 659 8.08 11.02 -13.60
C PHE A 659 8.49 10.35 -14.92
N LEU A 660 7.61 9.53 -15.52
CA LEU A 660 7.87 8.93 -16.82
C LEU A 660 7.96 10.01 -17.92
N ASP A 661 7.01 10.93 -17.95
CA ASP A 661 6.99 12.05 -18.90
C ASP A 661 8.22 12.97 -18.72
N ALA A 662 8.56 13.34 -17.47
CA ALA A 662 9.76 14.13 -17.20
C ALA A 662 11.03 13.39 -17.63
N LYS A 663 11.13 12.08 -17.35
CA LYS A 663 12.26 11.23 -17.77
C LYS A 663 12.43 11.24 -19.29
N GLU A 664 11.35 11.04 -20.05
CA GLU A 664 11.39 11.01 -21.52
C GLU A 664 11.82 12.36 -22.11
N ARG A 665 11.30 13.47 -21.57
CA ARG A 665 11.62 14.82 -22.06
C ARG A 665 13.07 15.24 -21.81
N CYS A 666 13.64 14.86 -20.67
CA CYS A 666 15.02 15.21 -20.32
C CYS A 666 16.04 14.09 -20.59
N ASN A 667 15.58 12.91 -21.04
CA ASN A 667 16.38 11.71 -21.25
C ASN A 667 17.26 11.36 -20.02
N ALA A 668 16.68 11.49 -18.82
CA ALA A 668 17.39 11.22 -17.58
C ALA A 668 17.63 9.71 -17.37
N ARG A 669 18.79 9.37 -16.80
CA ARG A 669 19.11 8.01 -16.39
C ARG A 669 18.41 7.71 -15.08
N THR A 670 17.35 6.92 -15.16
CA THR A 670 16.52 6.57 -14.01
C THR A 670 16.31 5.07 -13.88
N ARG A 671 16.04 4.63 -12.65
CA ARG A 671 15.71 3.26 -12.29
C ARG A 671 14.47 3.24 -11.40
N HIS A 672 13.51 2.37 -11.73
CA HIS A 672 12.34 2.12 -10.88
C HIS A 672 12.61 0.87 -10.03
N GLY A 673 13.04 1.09 -8.78
CA GLY A 673 13.41 0.01 -7.86
C GLY A 673 12.25 -0.58 -7.06
N SER A 674 11.10 0.11 -7.00
CA SER A 674 9.93 -0.25 -6.19
C SER A 674 8.71 -0.52 -7.08
N PHE A 675 7.69 -1.19 -6.53
CA PHE A 675 6.35 -1.25 -7.13
C PHE A 675 5.59 0.08 -7.00
N ASP A 676 5.99 0.96 -6.08
CA ASP A 676 5.44 2.30 -5.98
C ASP A 676 6.00 3.19 -7.11
N THR A 677 5.16 3.48 -8.10
CA THR A 677 5.51 4.30 -9.26
C THR A 677 5.87 5.74 -8.89
N SER A 678 5.50 6.19 -7.69
CA SER A 678 5.86 7.50 -7.16
C SER A 678 7.26 7.57 -6.54
N VAL A 679 8.04 6.49 -6.66
CA VAL A 679 9.43 6.41 -6.24
C VAL A 679 10.34 6.16 -7.45
N LEU A 680 11.41 6.93 -7.56
CA LEU A 680 12.38 6.89 -8.65
C LEU A 680 13.80 7.01 -8.11
N GLU A 681 14.72 6.23 -8.66
CA GLU A 681 16.15 6.46 -8.49
C GLU A 681 16.69 7.19 -9.73
N ILE A 682 17.43 8.28 -9.55
CA ILE A 682 17.97 9.11 -10.64
C ILE A 682 19.46 9.39 -10.44
N ASN A 683 20.23 9.43 -11.52
CA ASN A 683 21.64 9.82 -11.43
C ASN A 683 21.81 11.26 -10.91
N GLN A 684 22.82 11.50 -10.08
CA GLN A 684 23.11 12.81 -9.50
C GLN A 684 23.26 13.93 -10.54
N GLU A 685 23.84 13.63 -11.70
CA GLU A 685 24.06 14.62 -12.78
C GLU A 685 22.73 15.08 -13.42
N ASP A 686 21.73 14.21 -13.43
CA ASP A 686 20.49 14.40 -14.18
C ASP A 686 19.39 15.04 -13.31
N LEU A 687 19.52 15.02 -11.98
CA LEU A 687 18.49 15.47 -11.02
C LEU A 687 18.02 16.91 -11.28
N LYS A 688 18.95 17.84 -11.51
CA LYS A 688 18.59 19.26 -11.65
C LYS A 688 17.70 19.49 -12.87
N LEU A 689 18.11 18.94 -14.01
CA LEU A 689 17.35 19.04 -15.26
C LEU A 689 15.99 18.35 -15.11
N PHE A 690 15.97 17.16 -14.53
CA PHE A 690 14.74 16.41 -14.26
C PHE A 690 13.74 17.21 -13.42
N LEU A 691 14.18 17.83 -12.32
CA LEU A 691 13.30 18.64 -11.46
C LEU A 691 12.79 19.90 -12.16
N GLU A 692 13.62 20.54 -12.99
CA GLU A 692 13.22 21.69 -13.81
C GLU A 692 12.12 21.28 -14.81
N THR A 693 12.35 20.20 -15.57
CA THR A 693 11.38 19.65 -16.52
C THR A 693 10.08 19.20 -15.87
N LEU A 694 10.15 18.47 -14.74
CA LEU A 694 8.97 18.03 -13.97
C LEU A 694 8.11 19.22 -13.51
N CYS A 695 8.75 20.33 -13.12
CA CYS A 695 8.05 21.50 -12.62
C CYS A 695 7.52 22.45 -13.71
N GLU A 696 7.88 22.24 -14.98
CA GLU A 696 7.39 23.02 -16.12
C GLU A 696 5.96 22.63 -16.53
N VAL A 697 5.57 21.38 -16.32
CA VAL A 697 4.29 20.76 -16.78
C VAL A 697 3.04 21.29 -16.03
N GLY A 698 3.15 22.33 -15.21
CA GLY A 698 2.07 22.85 -14.37
C GLY A 698 0.94 23.62 -15.09
N GLU A 699 1.04 23.86 -16.40
CA GLU A 699 0.02 24.54 -17.21
C GLU A 699 -0.56 23.58 -18.25
N GLY A 700 -1.55 22.78 -17.85
CA GLY A 700 -2.41 22.06 -18.81
C GLY A 700 -2.59 20.57 -18.54
N TYR A 701 -3.15 20.23 -17.39
CA TYR A 701 -3.98 19.03 -17.18
C TYR A 701 -5.11 19.39 -16.22
#